data_AF-A0A4Q3VEF4-F1
#
_entry.id   AF-A0A4Q3VEF4-F1
#
_cell.length_a   1.000
_cell.length_b   1.000
_cell.length_c   1.000
_cell.angle_alpha   90.00
_cell.angle_beta   90.00
_cell.angle_gamma   90.00
#
_symmetry.space_group_name_H-M   'P 1'
#
loop_
_entity.id
_entity.type
_entity.pdbx_description
1 polymer ?
#
loop_
_entity_poly.entity_id
_entity_poly.type
_entity_poly.pdbx_seq_one_letter_code
_entity_poly.pdbx_strand_id
1 'polypeptide(L)'
;MSTTPNRQTVVTIDEKRVFKAEPELARGYIGREIAPDGAKESQHVEYLPNVGWQVATYESRSEFKHESGVADASVLTPSNGNVQVAPRLFEKPLQRAYTELPGVTLGTGQRTSGDLYLRKDVASGGSFDSGITADAASFPGPTESDAFLPLDRMLCGTSLMEPDDGIAVVIQTPDMNGSQRIGTIGRIYFGAIGGSNTKEPPNGVGQYCLSLKGSGIALLWEKLDTNGWEQRQYLRWAPDGQVMGATHSITIKSDAHKVDGKWIGSRILFKFGSNPNTVKGLLNALTTVFDGEWHEYTVPQAAESTYQPCPVRMDLRRDFRGWIQASNHTYYPTGVLIGPMVPLEQPATGSTPLSVQWAGAMPAGTTVVISLVDQDGSSIGAGAGDSGPTAGYRLFVLPAGTRAVRPTLTLSSASGKTPNIEEIRLIRAARIETIVETPVELPTVTTVSLTDGGSDPSHETLSLVCQDRYNQVPQLGIRSLMPVHVSIRIDPADPTLKVRVFRGAIVDSIQRRPTGKQTKGRTVVGDSIWRAYALRGMGEWHKLSRRVTKQRINLLRDPKESAEQSKKIGYKVTDIIRGLLLDEYPPEMVDVPDLEIRFLGDDRIPTFLEPFSEFAGLIMKLCREYLGGWLVFDTAAGEAGVWRVKIPPKPAPGGIYRWVCEFVLGPGEGDVPGTLNPGGYVRGGDGEHSWSRIPCRKGPYHHQVIPLEGNYIVVQGVGVSKTGGALMAVEGRNLLQQELRNFVSAEFFEGQPIAPDPDHPDYVGDVYPIYYADPGLTTQAAVDLTCRRLYDLCAHTRYRKNIEAAMIFIEDEKDGHLRKPMYGDPCLFEGQNYYIVECNFETVRARGGDGQQLVSYVIESVPGIGDYSAIANRID
;
A
#
# COMPACT_ATOMS: atom_id res chain seq x y z
N MET A 1 -16.27 64.03 -2.72
CA MET A 1 -15.96 62.62 -2.38
C MET A 1 -15.29 62.00 -3.60
N SER A 2 -13.98 62.17 -3.76
CA SER A 2 -13.20 61.41 -4.75
C SER A 2 -12.27 60.48 -4.00
N THR A 3 -12.67 59.22 -3.95
CA THR A 3 -11.93 58.06 -3.48
C THR A 3 -10.91 57.63 -4.54
N THR A 4 -9.92 56.82 -4.17
CA THR A 4 -8.85 56.32 -5.07
C THR A 4 -9.39 55.92 -6.44
N PRO A 5 -8.98 56.57 -7.53
CA PRO A 5 -9.32 56.07 -8.86
C PRO A 5 -8.71 54.67 -9.02
N ASN A 6 -9.44 53.77 -9.70
CA ASN A 6 -8.85 52.69 -10.51
C ASN A 6 -8.53 51.32 -9.87
N ARG A 7 -9.02 50.87 -8.71
CA ARG A 7 -8.85 49.42 -8.35
C ARG A 7 -9.74 48.52 -9.23
N GLN A 8 -9.35 47.29 -9.55
CA GLN A 8 -10.17 46.37 -10.37
C GLN A 8 -10.28 44.99 -9.71
N THR A 9 -11.50 44.49 -9.49
CA THR A 9 -11.73 43.10 -9.06
C THR A 9 -11.63 42.14 -10.24
N VAL A 10 -10.75 41.16 -10.12
CA VAL A 10 -10.48 40.13 -11.13
C VAL A 10 -10.83 38.77 -10.55
N VAL A 11 -11.59 37.99 -11.30
CA VAL A 11 -11.95 36.62 -10.92
C VAL A 11 -11.42 35.67 -11.96
N THR A 12 -10.58 34.74 -11.53
CA THR A 12 -10.03 33.69 -12.37
C THR A 12 -10.55 32.34 -11.89
N ILE A 13 -10.83 31.47 -12.85
CA ILE A 13 -11.19 30.08 -12.60
C ILE A 13 -10.07 29.23 -13.18
N ASP A 14 -9.49 28.39 -12.34
CA ASP A 14 -8.50 27.43 -12.80
C ASP A 14 -9.26 26.17 -13.24
N GLU A 15 -8.82 25.52 -14.31
CA GLU A 15 -9.33 24.17 -14.56
C GLU A 15 -8.81 23.24 -13.45
N LYS A 16 -9.73 22.41 -12.94
CA LYS A 16 -9.45 21.48 -11.84
C LYS A 16 -8.22 20.66 -12.21
N ARG A 17 -7.17 20.67 -11.36
CA ARG A 17 -6.01 19.77 -11.51
C ARG A 17 -6.53 18.35 -11.76
N VAL A 18 -6.36 17.87 -12.98
CA VAL A 18 -6.77 16.51 -13.35
C VAL A 18 -5.64 15.61 -12.93
N PHE A 19 -5.93 14.74 -11.97
CA PHE A 19 -5.02 13.68 -11.58
C PHE A 19 -5.35 12.44 -12.41
N LYS A 20 -4.37 11.94 -13.15
CA LYS A 20 -4.43 10.60 -13.72
C LYS A 20 -3.77 9.65 -12.73
N ALA A 21 -4.58 8.84 -12.06
CA ALA A 21 -4.10 7.87 -11.08
C ALA A 21 -4.13 6.47 -11.70
N GLU A 22 -2.95 5.86 -11.83
CA GLU A 22 -2.78 4.44 -12.09
C GLU A 22 -2.66 3.73 -10.74
N PRO A 23 -3.57 2.82 -10.37
CA PRO A 23 -3.47 2.07 -9.12
C PRO A 23 -2.28 1.10 -9.16
N GLU A 24 -1.80 0.74 -7.99
CA GLU A 24 -0.82 -0.33 -7.83
C GLU A 24 -1.44 -1.66 -8.29
N LEU A 25 -0.66 -2.46 -9.02
CA LEU A 25 -1.02 -3.85 -9.33
C LEU A 25 -0.02 -4.76 -8.65
N ALA A 26 -0.48 -5.59 -7.73
CA ALA A 26 0.29 -6.70 -7.17
C ALA A 26 -0.57 -7.97 -7.25
N ARG A 27 -0.15 -8.93 -8.08
CA ARG A 27 -0.80 -10.24 -8.20
C ARG A 27 0.23 -11.36 -8.21
N GLY A 28 0.01 -12.38 -7.37
CA GLY A 28 0.83 -13.58 -7.30
C GLY A 28 0.04 -14.81 -7.70
N TYR A 29 0.71 -15.77 -8.33
CA TYR A 29 0.18 -17.07 -8.71
C TYR A 29 1.14 -18.15 -8.20
N ILE A 30 0.61 -19.16 -7.52
CA ILE A 30 1.41 -20.25 -6.95
C ILE A 30 0.96 -21.61 -7.48
N GLY A 31 1.91 -22.52 -7.64
CA GLY A 31 1.62 -23.90 -8.01
C GLY A 31 0.78 -24.04 -9.28
N ARG A 32 -0.37 -24.73 -9.22
CA ARG A 32 -1.26 -24.93 -10.38
C ARG A 32 -1.93 -23.64 -10.87
N GLU A 33 -2.04 -22.61 -10.03
CA GLU A 33 -2.64 -21.33 -10.43
C GLU A 33 -1.80 -20.59 -11.47
N ILE A 34 -0.51 -20.95 -11.57
CA ILE A 34 0.38 -20.42 -12.61
C ILE A 34 -0.08 -20.81 -14.01
N ALA A 35 -0.69 -21.99 -14.18
CA ALA A 35 -1.26 -22.41 -15.46
C ALA A 35 -2.56 -23.20 -15.20
N PRO A 36 -3.69 -22.49 -14.98
CA PRO A 36 -4.94 -23.10 -14.54
C PRO A 36 -5.54 -24.06 -15.58
N ASP A 37 -5.30 -23.81 -16.87
CA ASP A 37 -5.68 -24.71 -17.97
C ASP A 37 -4.66 -25.84 -18.22
N GLY A 38 -3.59 -25.89 -17.43
CA GLY A 38 -2.55 -26.91 -17.44
C GLY A 38 -1.84 -27.08 -18.78
N ALA A 39 -1.67 -28.35 -19.20
CA ALA A 39 -0.95 -28.77 -20.40
C ALA A 39 -1.69 -28.52 -21.73
N LYS A 40 -2.89 -27.90 -21.71
CA LYS A 40 -3.63 -27.61 -22.96
C LYS A 40 -2.99 -26.50 -23.78
N GLU A 41 -2.40 -25.50 -23.12
CA GLU A 41 -1.66 -24.40 -23.77
C GLU A 41 -0.14 -24.51 -23.54
N SER A 42 0.28 -25.04 -22.39
CA SER A 42 1.71 -25.17 -22.04
C SER A 42 2.36 -26.37 -22.74
N GLN A 43 3.60 -26.22 -23.21
CA GLN A 43 4.31 -27.23 -24.01
C GLN A 43 5.51 -27.81 -23.25
N HIS A 44 5.65 -29.14 -23.26
CA HIS A 44 6.78 -29.86 -22.65
C HIS A 44 7.09 -29.46 -21.21
N VAL A 45 6.08 -29.10 -20.43
CA VAL A 45 6.19 -28.86 -18.99
C VAL A 45 5.26 -29.79 -18.22
N GLU A 46 5.64 -30.10 -16.99
CA GLU A 46 4.83 -30.87 -16.05
C GLU A 46 4.77 -30.16 -14.70
N TYR A 47 3.67 -30.37 -13.98
CA TYR A 47 3.50 -29.86 -12.63
C TYR A 47 3.82 -30.95 -11.61
N LEU A 48 4.75 -30.65 -10.71
CA LEU A 48 5.06 -31.46 -9.54
C LEU A 48 4.37 -30.86 -8.31
N PRO A 49 3.50 -31.62 -7.63
CA PRO A 49 2.81 -31.12 -6.43
C PRO A 49 3.80 -30.61 -5.38
N ASN A 50 3.53 -29.41 -4.89
CA ASN A 50 4.35 -28.71 -3.89
C ASN A 50 5.82 -28.47 -4.29
N VAL A 51 6.24 -28.75 -5.52
CA VAL A 51 7.59 -28.43 -6.04
C VAL A 51 7.55 -27.40 -7.16
N GLY A 52 6.45 -27.35 -7.91
CA GLY A 52 6.22 -26.36 -8.95
C GLY A 52 6.25 -26.93 -10.37
N TRP A 53 6.29 -26.04 -11.34
CA TRP A 53 6.35 -26.37 -12.77
C TRP A 53 7.78 -26.55 -13.23
N GLN A 54 8.06 -27.63 -13.95
CA GLN A 54 9.37 -27.88 -14.54
C GLN A 54 9.22 -28.38 -15.98
N VAL A 55 10.34 -28.49 -16.69
CA VAL A 55 10.36 -29.14 -18.00
C VAL A 55 9.99 -30.62 -17.81
N ALA A 56 9.14 -31.15 -18.69
CA ALA A 56 8.74 -32.54 -18.63
C ALA A 56 9.90 -33.47 -18.99
N THR A 57 9.87 -34.70 -18.48
CA THR A 57 10.81 -35.75 -18.88
C THR A 57 10.28 -36.54 -20.06
N TYR A 58 11.15 -37.07 -20.91
CA TYR A 58 10.75 -38.01 -21.97
C TYR A 58 10.13 -39.28 -21.36
N GLU A 59 10.63 -39.72 -20.21
CA GLU A 59 10.14 -40.90 -19.49
C GLU A 59 8.72 -40.73 -18.91
N SER A 60 8.18 -39.52 -18.90
CA SER A 60 6.79 -39.24 -18.50
C SER A 60 5.76 -39.60 -19.57
N ARG A 61 6.19 -39.84 -20.82
CA ARG A 61 5.32 -40.20 -21.96
C ARG A 61 5.73 -41.55 -22.54
N SER A 62 4.79 -42.50 -22.57
CA SER A 62 4.98 -43.87 -23.09
C SER A 62 5.43 -43.89 -24.54
N GLU A 63 4.79 -43.09 -25.40
CA GLU A 63 5.06 -43.02 -26.84
C GLU A 63 6.56 -42.73 -27.11
N PHE A 64 7.08 -41.66 -26.50
CA PHE A 64 8.48 -41.28 -26.65
C PHE A 64 9.43 -42.30 -26.03
N LYS A 65 9.05 -42.88 -24.88
CA LYS A 65 9.88 -43.88 -24.22
C LYS A 65 10.05 -45.15 -25.04
N HIS A 66 9.05 -45.58 -25.82
CA HIS A 66 9.15 -46.81 -26.62
C HIS A 66 9.65 -46.59 -28.05
N GLU A 67 9.43 -45.39 -28.62
CA GLU A 67 9.64 -45.13 -30.05
C GLU A 67 10.86 -44.24 -30.35
N SER A 68 11.30 -43.39 -29.41
CA SER A 68 12.39 -42.43 -29.61
C SER A 68 13.75 -42.94 -29.12
N GLY A 69 14.78 -42.77 -29.94
CA GLY A 69 16.18 -43.05 -29.59
C GLY A 69 16.79 -42.04 -28.61
N VAL A 70 16.15 -40.89 -28.37
CA VAL A 70 16.64 -39.88 -27.40
C VAL A 70 16.61 -40.42 -25.97
N ALA A 71 15.61 -41.24 -25.63
CA ALA A 71 15.49 -41.87 -24.32
C ALA A 71 16.43 -43.07 -24.16
N ASP A 72 17.03 -43.62 -25.23
CA ASP A 72 17.91 -44.81 -25.12
C ASP A 72 19.21 -44.52 -24.39
N ALA A 73 19.76 -43.33 -24.58
CA ALA A 73 20.99 -42.92 -23.92
C ALA A 73 20.82 -42.84 -22.39
N SER A 74 19.59 -42.69 -21.89
CA SER A 74 19.30 -42.60 -20.46
C SER A 74 19.04 -43.96 -19.81
N VAL A 75 18.78 -45.01 -20.61
CA VAL A 75 18.57 -46.37 -20.12
C VAL A 75 19.88 -46.96 -19.61
N LEU A 76 19.82 -47.53 -18.40
CA LEU A 76 20.93 -48.21 -17.75
C LEU A 76 21.08 -49.63 -18.31
N THR A 77 21.93 -49.78 -19.34
CA THR A 77 22.21 -51.05 -20.01
C THR A 77 23.71 -51.31 -20.15
N PRO A 78 24.15 -52.57 -20.12
CA PRO A 78 25.56 -52.92 -20.36
C PRO A 78 26.06 -52.43 -21.72
N SER A 79 25.18 -52.44 -22.74
CA SER A 79 25.45 -51.91 -24.08
C SER A 79 25.83 -50.43 -24.09
N ASN A 80 25.24 -49.62 -23.20
CA ASN A 80 25.55 -48.20 -23.03
C ASN A 80 26.79 -47.95 -22.15
N GLY A 81 27.35 -48.99 -21.53
CA GLY A 81 28.53 -48.90 -20.65
C GLY A 81 28.29 -48.11 -19.35
N ASN A 82 27.04 -47.80 -19.02
CA ASN A 82 26.65 -46.97 -17.87
C ASN A 82 26.19 -47.79 -16.66
N VAL A 83 26.29 -49.12 -16.72
CA VAL A 83 25.82 -50.03 -15.68
C VAL A 83 26.61 -51.33 -15.62
N GLN A 84 26.79 -51.85 -14.41
CA GLN A 84 27.26 -53.21 -14.15
C GLN A 84 26.07 -54.11 -13.81
N VAL A 85 26.01 -55.29 -14.44
CA VAL A 85 24.94 -56.26 -14.25
C VAL A 85 25.46 -57.58 -13.69
N ALA A 86 24.61 -58.29 -12.94
CA ALA A 86 24.92 -59.63 -12.46
C ALA A 86 25.18 -60.62 -13.61
N PRO A 87 26.05 -61.63 -13.40
CA PRO A 87 26.14 -62.76 -14.31
C PRO A 87 24.74 -63.35 -14.56
N ARG A 88 24.44 -63.78 -15.79
CA ARG A 88 23.12 -64.34 -16.18
C ARG A 88 21.96 -63.33 -16.26
N LEU A 89 22.24 -62.02 -16.12
CA LEU A 89 21.32 -60.97 -16.53
C LEU A 89 21.66 -60.57 -17.98
N PHE A 90 20.70 -60.75 -18.88
CA PHE A 90 20.88 -60.47 -20.30
C PHE A 90 19.99 -59.31 -20.74
N GLU A 91 20.55 -58.48 -21.60
CA GLU A 91 19.81 -57.46 -22.31
C GLU A 91 19.02 -58.10 -23.45
N LYS A 92 17.72 -57.85 -23.47
CA LYS A 92 16.76 -58.45 -24.39
C LYS A 92 15.73 -57.39 -24.81
N PRO A 93 15.43 -57.24 -26.11
CA PRO A 93 14.35 -56.36 -26.55
C PRO A 93 12.99 -56.95 -26.14
N LEU A 94 12.18 -56.17 -25.43
CA LEU A 94 10.79 -56.51 -25.13
C LEU A 94 9.91 -56.32 -26.39
N GLN A 95 10.21 -55.29 -27.19
CA GLN A 95 9.62 -55.04 -28.50
C GLN A 95 10.69 -55.08 -29.59
N ARG A 96 10.35 -55.64 -30.75
CA ARG A 96 11.27 -55.70 -31.91
C ARG A 96 11.49 -54.31 -32.50
N ALA A 97 12.67 -54.09 -33.07
CA ALA A 97 12.97 -52.85 -33.78
C ALA A 97 12.03 -52.66 -34.99
N TYR A 98 11.62 -51.42 -35.25
CA TYR A 98 10.73 -51.07 -36.37
C TYR A 98 11.41 -51.18 -37.76
N THR A 99 12.67 -51.58 -37.81
CA THR A 99 13.49 -51.73 -39.02
C THR A 99 13.04 -52.85 -39.96
N GLU A 100 12.13 -53.73 -39.54
CA GLU A 100 11.66 -54.88 -40.31
C GLU A 100 10.44 -54.59 -41.20
N LEU A 101 9.86 -53.39 -41.19
CA LEU A 101 8.76 -53.00 -42.10
C LEU A 101 9.31 -52.50 -43.44
N PRO A 102 9.33 -53.32 -44.51
CA PRO A 102 9.97 -52.94 -45.77
C PRO A 102 9.19 -51.78 -46.41
N GLY A 103 9.89 -50.68 -46.72
CA GLY A 103 9.32 -49.52 -47.42
C GLY A 103 8.82 -48.36 -46.53
N VAL A 104 8.90 -48.49 -45.20
CA VAL A 104 8.62 -47.38 -44.28
C VAL A 104 9.94 -46.73 -43.87
N THR A 105 10.25 -45.55 -44.43
CA THR A 105 11.39 -44.74 -43.97
C THR A 105 11.01 -44.07 -42.66
N LEU A 106 11.54 -44.59 -41.56
CA LEU A 106 11.38 -44.01 -40.23
C LEU A 106 12.17 -42.69 -40.14
N GLY A 107 11.55 -41.65 -39.58
CA GLY A 107 12.17 -40.32 -39.45
C GLY A 107 13.41 -40.32 -38.54
N THR A 108 14.24 -39.28 -38.65
CA THR A 108 15.39 -39.07 -37.74
C THR A 108 14.92 -39.04 -36.28
N GLY A 109 15.46 -39.92 -35.44
CA GLY A 109 15.16 -39.99 -34.00
C GLY A 109 14.40 -41.23 -33.54
N GLN A 110 14.04 -42.17 -34.42
CA GLN A 110 13.42 -43.43 -34.00
C GLN A 110 14.44 -44.51 -33.60
N ARG A 111 14.04 -45.41 -32.69
CA ARG A 111 14.88 -46.49 -32.17
C ARG A 111 15.30 -47.51 -33.22
N THR A 112 16.56 -47.92 -33.18
CA THR A 112 17.13 -48.95 -34.08
C THR A 112 17.27 -50.33 -33.44
N SER A 113 17.23 -50.43 -32.11
CA SER A 113 17.52 -51.65 -31.33
C SER A 113 16.29 -52.30 -30.65
N GLY A 114 15.11 -51.67 -30.74
CA GLY A 114 13.92 -52.05 -29.96
C GLY A 114 13.98 -51.56 -28.51
N ASP A 115 12.97 -51.85 -27.69
CA ASP A 115 12.93 -51.43 -26.29
C ASP A 115 13.64 -52.43 -25.37
N LEU A 116 14.81 -52.05 -24.85
CA LEU A 116 15.76 -52.95 -24.20
C LEU A 116 15.46 -53.10 -22.70
N TYR A 117 15.29 -54.36 -22.26
CA TYR A 117 15.09 -54.74 -20.86
C TYR A 117 16.15 -55.74 -20.43
N LEU A 118 16.43 -55.75 -19.13
CA LEU A 118 17.23 -56.76 -18.48
C LEU A 118 16.34 -57.90 -18.00
N ARG A 119 16.71 -59.12 -18.38
CA ARG A 119 16.01 -60.34 -18.01
C ARG A 119 16.99 -61.37 -17.47
N LYS A 120 16.64 -61.97 -16.34
CA LYS A 120 17.42 -63.06 -15.73
C LYS A 120 17.09 -64.36 -16.47
N ASP A 121 18.05 -64.87 -17.23
CA ASP A 121 17.93 -66.15 -17.94
C ASP A 121 19.02 -67.12 -17.46
N VAL A 122 18.65 -68.38 -17.24
CA VAL A 122 19.60 -69.46 -16.94
C VAL A 122 19.27 -70.66 -17.78
N ALA A 123 20.32 -71.38 -18.16
CA ALA A 123 20.20 -72.67 -18.81
C ALA A 123 19.44 -73.65 -17.91
N SER A 124 18.78 -74.62 -18.54
CA SER A 124 18.10 -75.72 -17.85
C SER A 124 19.05 -76.41 -16.86
N GLY A 125 18.61 -76.57 -15.60
CA GLY A 125 19.43 -77.14 -14.51
C GLY A 125 20.47 -76.19 -13.87
N GLY A 126 20.61 -74.95 -14.36
CA GLY A 126 21.50 -73.94 -13.77
C GLY A 126 20.94 -73.29 -12.50
N SER A 127 21.81 -72.89 -11.58
CA SER A 127 21.40 -72.11 -10.40
C SER A 127 21.03 -70.67 -10.79
N PHE A 128 19.98 -70.14 -10.17
CA PHE A 128 19.63 -68.72 -10.28
C PHE A 128 20.40 -67.85 -9.29
N ASP A 129 21.32 -68.40 -8.49
CA ASP A 129 22.23 -67.60 -7.68
C ASP A 129 23.14 -66.80 -8.61
N SER A 130 23.01 -65.47 -8.57
CA SER A 130 23.84 -64.56 -9.36
C SER A 130 23.79 -63.17 -8.76
N GLY A 131 24.94 -62.63 -8.36
CA GLY A 131 25.04 -61.27 -7.85
C GLY A 131 26.37 -60.63 -8.19
N ILE A 132 26.43 -59.32 -8.13
CA ILE A 132 27.68 -58.54 -8.19
C ILE A 132 28.14 -58.14 -6.77
N THR A 133 29.45 -58.14 -6.54
CA THR A 133 30.04 -57.71 -5.25
C THR A 133 30.28 -56.21 -5.14
N ALA A 134 30.22 -55.46 -6.25
CA ALA A 134 30.49 -54.02 -6.31
C ALA A 134 29.69 -53.25 -5.24
N ASP A 135 30.31 -52.37 -4.46
CA ASP A 135 29.68 -51.53 -3.41
C ASP A 135 28.98 -52.21 -2.21
N ALA A 136 28.96 -53.55 -2.11
CA ALA A 136 28.24 -54.28 -1.04
C ALA A 136 28.71 -53.96 0.38
N ALA A 137 30.01 -53.74 0.55
CA ALA A 137 30.58 -53.40 1.85
C ALA A 137 30.37 -51.93 2.22
N SER A 138 30.33 -51.01 1.23
CA SER A 138 30.21 -49.56 1.46
C SER A 138 28.74 -49.10 1.57
N PHE A 139 27.82 -49.83 0.96
CA PHE A 139 26.40 -49.50 0.94
C PHE A 139 25.52 -50.74 1.13
N PRO A 140 25.48 -51.35 2.34
CA PRO A 140 24.65 -52.52 2.61
C PRO A 140 23.16 -52.15 2.58
N GLY A 141 22.28 -53.09 2.23
CA GLY A 141 20.83 -52.87 2.28
C GLY A 141 20.25 -52.92 3.69
N PRO A 142 19.01 -52.43 3.91
CA PRO A 142 18.34 -52.53 5.20
C PRO A 142 18.14 -53.99 5.62
N THR A 143 18.40 -54.30 6.89
CA THR A 143 18.16 -55.65 7.45
C THR A 143 16.69 -55.76 7.81
N GLU A 144 15.93 -56.58 7.09
CA GLU A 144 14.52 -56.87 7.41
C GLU A 144 14.43 -58.31 7.95
N SER A 145 13.63 -58.52 9.01
CA SER A 145 13.40 -59.85 9.60
C SER A 145 12.65 -60.82 8.69
N ASP A 146 11.98 -60.30 7.65
CA ASP A 146 10.93 -61.02 6.89
C ASP A 146 11.37 -61.42 5.47
N ALA A 147 12.67 -61.38 5.15
CA ALA A 147 13.16 -61.82 3.84
C ALA A 147 13.15 -63.36 3.74
N PHE A 148 11.99 -63.94 3.39
CA PHE A 148 11.81 -65.37 3.15
C PHE A 148 12.82 -65.97 2.14
N LEU A 149 13.34 -65.14 1.23
CA LEU A 149 14.35 -65.49 0.24
C LEU A 149 15.39 -64.35 0.12
N PRO A 150 16.66 -64.67 -0.17
CA PRO A 150 17.70 -63.66 -0.33
C PRO A 150 17.43 -62.75 -1.55
N LEU A 151 17.79 -61.47 -1.40
CA LEU A 151 17.85 -60.51 -2.50
C LEU A 151 19.25 -60.57 -3.11
N ASP A 152 19.34 -60.82 -4.41
CA ASP A 152 20.58 -60.74 -5.17
C ASP A 152 20.72 -59.34 -5.79
N ARG A 153 21.93 -58.78 -5.78
CA ARG A 153 22.21 -57.53 -6.50
C ARG A 153 22.27 -57.78 -7.98
N MET A 154 21.36 -57.16 -8.73
CA MET A 154 21.20 -57.40 -10.15
C MET A 154 21.81 -56.30 -11.00
N LEU A 155 21.77 -55.06 -10.52
CA LEU A 155 22.17 -53.87 -11.27
C LEU A 155 22.83 -52.83 -10.35
N CYS A 156 23.93 -52.23 -10.81
CA CYS A 156 24.56 -51.07 -10.18
C CYS A 156 25.08 -50.11 -11.27
N GLY A 157 24.64 -48.85 -11.23
CA GLY A 157 25.08 -47.79 -12.13
C GLY A 157 26.55 -47.45 -11.95
N THR A 158 27.20 -46.97 -13.01
CA THR A 158 28.61 -46.57 -12.95
C THR A 158 28.81 -45.13 -12.49
N SER A 159 27.78 -44.29 -12.59
CA SER A 159 27.79 -42.90 -12.12
C SER A 159 27.18 -42.78 -10.74
N LEU A 160 27.76 -41.91 -9.91
CA LEU A 160 27.15 -41.48 -8.66
C LEU A 160 26.01 -40.51 -8.97
N MET A 161 24.86 -40.72 -8.35
CA MET A 161 23.77 -39.77 -8.41
C MET A 161 24.10 -38.52 -7.62
N GLU A 162 23.46 -37.42 -7.97
CA GLU A 162 23.27 -36.24 -7.13
C GLU A 162 21.82 -36.21 -6.57
N PRO A 163 21.54 -35.44 -5.52
CA PRO A 163 20.21 -35.36 -4.90
C PRO A 163 19.06 -34.93 -5.83
N ASP A 164 19.36 -34.16 -6.88
CA ASP A 164 18.42 -33.63 -7.86
C ASP A 164 18.27 -34.52 -9.10
N ASP A 165 19.04 -35.61 -9.18
CA ASP A 165 18.88 -36.61 -10.25
C ASP A 165 17.62 -37.44 -10.02
N GLY A 166 16.79 -37.55 -11.05
CA GLY A 166 15.60 -38.40 -11.03
C GLY A 166 15.80 -39.72 -11.76
N ILE A 167 15.05 -40.74 -11.33
CA ILE A 167 15.10 -42.09 -11.92
C ILE A 167 13.71 -42.60 -12.28
N ALA A 168 13.65 -43.35 -13.37
CA ALA A 168 12.47 -44.10 -13.78
C ALA A 168 12.81 -45.59 -13.87
N VAL A 169 11.99 -46.42 -13.26
CA VAL A 169 12.14 -47.88 -13.25
C VAL A 169 10.86 -48.51 -13.76
N VAL A 170 10.98 -49.45 -14.69
CA VAL A 170 9.88 -50.29 -15.17
C VAL A 170 10.18 -51.73 -14.81
N ILE A 171 9.19 -52.39 -14.20
CA ILE A 171 9.29 -53.78 -13.74
C ILE A 171 8.08 -54.53 -14.29
N GLN A 172 8.32 -55.50 -15.15
CA GLN A 172 7.30 -56.48 -15.54
C GLN A 172 7.44 -57.71 -14.65
N THR A 173 6.45 -57.94 -13.80
CA THR A 173 6.42 -59.08 -12.89
C THR A 173 5.89 -60.32 -13.62
N PRO A 174 6.47 -61.52 -13.37
CA PRO A 174 5.99 -62.74 -14.00
C PRO A 174 4.60 -63.12 -13.47
N ASP A 175 3.83 -63.88 -14.24
CA ASP A 175 2.60 -64.49 -13.74
C ASP A 175 2.96 -65.70 -12.86
N MET A 176 2.53 -65.72 -11.60
CA MET A 176 2.80 -66.81 -10.66
C MET A 176 1.52 -67.24 -9.95
N ASN A 177 1.08 -68.48 -10.23
CA ASN A 177 -0.07 -69.08 -9.57
C ASN A 177 0.29 -69.62 -8.17
N GLY A 178 -0.38 -69.12 -7.12
CA GLY A 178 -0.74 -69.94 -5.96
C GLY A 178 0.09 -69.87 -4.67
N SER A 179 1.24 -69.20 -4.57
CA SER A 179 1.96 -69.04 -3.30
C SER A 179 3.01 -67.94 -3.39
N GLN A 180 3.24 -67.22 -2.28
CA GLN A 180 4.19 -66.10 -2.09
C GLN A 180 3.65 -64.68 -2.31
N ARG A 181 2.54 -64.34 -1.63
CA ARG A 181 2.11 -62.96 -1.37
C ARG A 181 2.92 -62.23 -0.28
N ILE A 182 3.97 -62.85 0.27
CA ILE A 182 4.66 -62.41 1.50
C ILE A 182 6.15 -62.19 1.21
N GLY A 183 6.65 -60.98 1.45
CA GLY A 183 8.08 -60.64 1.38
C GLY A 183 8.46 -59.55 0.36
N THR A 184 9.74 -59.18 0.35
CA THR A 184 10.34 -58.16 -0.54
C THR A 184 10.62 -58.75 -1.93
N ILE A 185 10.07 -58.15 -2.99
CA ILE A 185 10.33 -58.50 -4.39
C ILE A 185 11.65 -57.89 -4.87
N GLY A 186 11.92 -56.65 -4.48
CA GLY A 186 13.13 -55.96 -4.88
C GLY A 186 13.33 -54.66 -4.11
N ARG A 187 14.51 -54.09 -4.26
CA ARG A 187 14.92 -52.83 -3.65
C ARG A 187 15.52 -51.94 -4.72
N ILE A 188 15.10 -50.68 -4.74
CA ILE A 188 15.65 -49.63 -5.60
C ILE A 188 16.41 -48.67 -4.70
N TYR A 189 17.69 -48.49 -4.96
CA TYR A 189 18.57 -47.59 -4.24
C TYR A 189 18.86 -46.35 -5.09
N PHE A 190 18.80 -45.18 -4.47
CA PHE A 190 18.98 -43.89 -5.13
C PHE A 190 19.48 -42.82 -4.15
N GLY A 191 20.00 -41.72 -4.69
CA GLY A 191 20.39 -40.54 -3.92
C GLY A 191 19.30 -39.49 -3.89
N ALA A 192 19.12 -38.81 -2.75
CA ALA A 192 18.27 -37.63 -2.59
C ALA A 192 18.80 -36.77 -1.42
N ILE A 193 18.09 -35.71 -1.04
CA ILE A 193 18.49 -34.87 0.11
C ILE A 193 18.41 -35.64 1.43
N GLY A 194 19.39 -35.48 2.32
CA GLY A 194 19.44 -36.19 3.59
C GLY A 194 18.47 -35.63 4.63
N GLY A 195 17.92 -36.52 5.47
CA GLY A 195 16.99 -36.18 6.54
C GLY A 195 17.62 -36.16 7.93
N SER A 196 17.22 -35.21 8.76
CA SER A 196 17.62 -35.10 10.17
C SER A 196 16.39 -34.87 11.06
N ASN A 197 16.08 -35.83 11.92
CA ASN A 197 14.98 -35.71 12.88
C ASN A 197 15.34 -34.83 14.09
N THR A 198 16.62 -34.80 14.45
CA THR A 198 17.19 -34.10 15.60
C THR A 198 18.40 -33.27 15.17
N LYS A 199 18.80 -32.31 16.02
CA LYS A 199 20.04 -31.55 15.77
C LYS A 199 21.31 -32.39 15.94
N GLU A 200 21.22 -33.47 16.70
CA GLU A 200 22.31 -34.40 16.99
C GLU A 200 22.17 -35.69 16.16
N PRO A 201 23.29 -36.33 15.77
CA PRO A 201 23.31 -37.64 15.11
C PRO A 201 22.51 -38.72 15.88
N PRO A 202 22.01 -39.77 15.20
CA PRO A 202 22.32 -40.10 13.81
C PRO A 202 21.46 -39.35 12.79
N ASN A 203 22.12 -38.72 11.82
CA ASN A 203 21.46 -38.04 10.70
C ASN A 203 21.49 -38.92 9.45
N GLY A 204 20.49 -38.76 8.60
CA GLY A 204 20.43 -39.37 7.29
C GLY A 204 21.46 -38.77 6.33
N VAL A 205 22.06 -39.62 5.49
CA VAL A 205 23.12 -39.22 4.54
C VAL A 205 22.63 -39.00 3.11
N GLY A 206 21.31 -38.97 2.89
CA GLY A 206 20.74 -38.79 1.56
C GLY A 206 20.83 -40.02 0.65
N GLN A 207 21.10 -41.19 1.22
CA GLN A 207 21.08 -42.47 0.52
C GLN A 207 19.80 -43.21 0.87
N TYR A 208 18.93 -43.44 -0.13
CA TYR A 208 17.63 -44.04 0.08
C TYR A 208 17.51 -45.43 -0.54
N CYS A 209 16.59 -46.23 0.02
CA CYS A 209 16.23 -47.54 -0.47
C CYS A 209 14.70 -47.70 -0.44
N LEU A 210 14.08 -47.90 -1.60
CA LEU A 210 12.66 -48.23 -1.74
C LEU A 210 12.50 -49.76 -1.82
N SER A 211 12.01 -50.37 -0.73
CA SER A 211 11.76 -51.82 -0.67
C SER A 211 10.35 -52.14 -1.16
N LEU A 212 10.23 -52.82 -2.30
CA LEU A 212 8.97 -53.21 -2.92
C LEU A 212 8.50 -54.56 -2.39
N LYS A 213 7.34 -54.60 -1.74
CA LYS A 213 6.74 -55.83 -1.19
C LYS A 213 5.73 -56.45 -2.16
N GLY A 214 5.61 -57.77 -2.12
CA GLY A 214 4.62 -58.52 -2.90
C GLY A 214 3.16 -58.26 -2.54
N SER A 215 2.91 -57.55 -1.43
CA SER A 215 1.59 -57.06 -1.05
C SER A 215 1.13 -55.82 -1.83
N GLY A 216 2.02 -55.14 -2.56
CA GLY A 216 1.73 -53.84 -3.21
C GLY A 216 2.20 -52.64 -2.38
N ILE A 217 2.82 -52.91 -1.23
CA ILE A 217 3.39 -51.94 -0.30
C ILE A 217 4.83 -51.65 -0.67
N ALA A 218 5.26 -50.40 -0.57
CA ALA A 218 6.65 -50.00 -0.64
C ALA A 218 7.07 -49.33 0.67
N LEU A 219 8.26 -49.68 1.19
CA LEU A 219 8.85 -49.07 2.37
C LEU A 219 10.04 -48.23 1.95
N LEU A 220 10.00 -46.93 2.27
CA LEU A 220 11.10 -46.01 2.05
C LEU A 220 12.04 -46.05 3.26
N TRP A 221 13.31 -46.34 3.00
CA TRP A 221 14.37 -46.35 4.00
C TRP A 221 15.42 -45.30 3.66
N GLU A 222 16.00 -44.69 4.68
CA GLU A 222 17.17 -43.82 4.56
C GLU A 222 18.33 -44.39 5.36
N LYS A 223 19.53 -44.36 4.78
CA LYS A 223 20.76 -44.73 5.49
C LYS A 223 21.16 -43.61 6.44
N LEU A 224 21.53 -43.98 7.64
CA LEU A 224 22.07 -43.05 8.63
C LEU A 224 23.59 -42.91 8.47
N ASP A 225 24.15 -41.88 9.09
CA ASP A 225 25.60 -41.65 9.23
C ASP A 225 26.28 -42.73 10.10
N THR A 226 25.52 -43.31 11.04
CA THR A 226 25.80 -44.59 11.67
C THR A 226 25.40 -45.72 10.72
N ASN A 227 26.09 -46.87 10.74
CA ASN A 227 25.89 -48.00 9.80
C ASN A 227 24.49 -48.70 9.84
N GLY A 228 23.42 -47.99 10.19
CA GLY A 228 22.03 -48.43 10.21
C GLY A 228 21.16 -47.77 9.14
N TRP A 229 19.92 -48.27 9.05
CA TRP A 229 18.87 -47.77 8.17
C TRP A 229 17.65 -47.40 9.00
N GLU A 230 17.00 -46.29 8.65
CA GLU A 230 15.76 -45.84 9.28
C GLU A 230 14.61 -45.91 8.28
N GLN A 231 13.48 -46.50 8.68
CA GLN A 231 12.27 -46.48 7.86
C GLN A 231 11.63 -45.10 7.95
N ARG A 232 11.49 -44.41 6.81
CA ARG A 232 10.98 -43.04 6.72
C ARG A 232 9.49 -42.97 6.40
N GLN A 233 9.03 -43.77 5.44
CA GLN A 233 7.64 -43.69 4.98
C GLN A 233 7.14 -45.03 4.45
N TYR A 234 5.83 -45.22 4.59
CA TYR A 234 5.06 -46.27 3.96
C TYR A 234 4.34 -45.73 2.72
N LEU A 235 4.50 -46.39 1.58
CA LEU A 235 3.89 -46.04 0.30
C LEU A 235 3.15 -47.26 -0.28
N ARG A 236 2.24 -47.01 -1.22
CA ARG A 236 1.56 -48.06 -1.97
C ARG A 236 1.95 -47.93 -3.44
N TRP A 237 2.66 -48.92 -3.97
CA TRP A 237 3.20 -48.89 -5.34
C TRP A 237 2.38 -49.69 -6.34
N ALA A 238 1.52 -50.59 -5.87
CA ALA A 238 0.57 -51.33 -6.69
C ALA A 238 -0.70 -51.68 -5.89
N PRO A 239 -1.86 -51.84 -6.55
CA PRO A 239 -3.08 -52.32 -5.89
C PRO A 239 -2.92 -53.72 -5.30
N ASP A 240 -3.62 -53.99 -4.20
CA ASP A 240 -3.51 -55.26 -3.47
C ASP A 240 -3.85 -56.45 -4.39
N GLY A 241 -2.91 -57.39 -4.54
CA GLY A 241 -3.08 -58.57 -5.39
C GLY A 241 -2.84 -58.36 -6.89
N GLN A 242 -2.54 -57.13 -7.35
CA GLN A 242 -2.21 -56.81 -8.75
C GLN A 242 -0.70 -56.62 -8.98
N VAL A 243 0.13 -57.10 -8.07
CA VAL A 243 1.59 -57.04 -8.17
C VAL A 243 2.14 -58.08 -9.14
N MET A 244 1.49 -59.23 -9.30
CA MET A 244 1.98 -60.33 -10.12
C MET A 244 1.33 -60.30 -11.51
N GLY A 245 2.09 -60.67 -12.54
CA GLY A 245 1.61 -60.65 -13.92
C GLY A 245 1.25 -59.26 -14.43
N ALA A 246 1.90 -58.21 -13.93
CA ALA A 246 1.62 -56.82 -14.28
C ALA A 246 2.89 -56.07 -14.69
N THR A 247 2.73 -54.95 -15.39
CA THR A 247 3.81 -54.01 -15.66
C THR A 247 3.68 -52.82 -14.72
N HIS A 248 4.75 -52.52 -14.00
CA HIS A 248 4.79 -51.43 -13.03
C HIS A 248 5.80 -50.38 -13.47
N SER A 249 5.42 -49.11 -13.38
CA SER A 249 6.32 -47.96 -13.57
C SER A 249 6.48 -47.23 -12.26
N ILE A 250 7.72 -46.90 -11.91
CA ILE A 250 8.11 -46.18 -10.71
C ILE A 250 8.95 -45.00 -11.15
N THR A 251 8.51 -43.79 -10.85
CA THR A 251 9.26 -42.56 -11.11
C THR A 251 9.60 -41.91 -9.78
N ILE A 252 10.87 -41.55 -9.59
CA ILE A 252 11.37 -40.91 -8.37
C ILE A 252 12.04 -39.59 -8.76
N LYS A 253 11.62 -38.51 -8.10
CA LYS A 253 12.17 -37.15 -8.27
C LYS A 253 12.41 -36.51 -6.90
N SER A 254 13.23 -35.47 -6.84
CA SER A 254 13.39 -34.63 -5.66
C SER A 254 13.32 -33.15 -6.05
N ASP A 255 12.95 -32.29 -5.11
CA ASP A 255 13.03 -30.82 -5.23
C ASP A 255 14.44 -30.28 -4.91
N ALA A 256 15.40 -31.18 -4.69
CA ALA A 256 16.75 -30.80 -4.37
C ALA A 256 17.37 -29.94 -5.48
N HIS A 257 18.15 -28.95 -5.08
CA HIS A 257 18.96 -28.13 -5.97
C HIS A 257 20.13 -27.55 -5.18
N LYS A 258 21.15 -27.05 -5.90
CA LYS A 258 22.38 -26.58 -5.29
C LYS A 258 22.43 -25.05 -5.24
N VAL A 259 22.60 -24.48 -4.05
CA VAL A 259 22.80 -23.04 -3.83
C VAL A 259 24.08 -22.86 -3.04
N ASP A 260 25.01 -22.04 -3.54
CA ASP A 260 26.31 -21.77 -2.91
C ASP A 260 27.10 -23.03 -2.48
N GLY A 261 27.00 -24.08 -3.30
CA GLY A 261 27.69 -25.35 -3.06
C GLY A 261 26.95 -26.32 -2.13
N LYS A 262 25.84 -25.91 -1.52
CA LYS A 262 25.03 -26.70 -0.59
C LYS A 262 23.75 -27.21 -1.26
N TRP A 263 23.32 -28.41 -0.88
CA TRP A 263 22.04 -28.97 -1.33
C TRP A 263 20.90 -28.45 -0.47
N ILE A 264 19.89 -27.89 -1.12
CA ILE A 264 18.65 -27.40 -0.52
C ILE A 264 17.50 -28.13 -1.20
N GLY A 265 16.46 -28.45 -0.46
CA GLY A 265 15.30 -29.22 -0.89
C GLY A 265 14.57 -29.74 0.34
N SER A 266 13.41 -30.33 0.19
CA SER A 266 12.64 -30.87 1.33
C SER A 266 11.76 -32.04 0.95
N ARG A 267 11.74 -32.46 -0.32
CA ARG A 267 10.75 -33.38 -0.86
C ARG A 267 11.37 -34.43 -1.76
N ILE A 268 10.86 -35.65 -1.61
CA ILE A 268 11.04 -36.74 -2.56
C ILE A 268 9.65 -37.13 -3.07
N LEU A 269 9.51 -37.21 -4.38
CA LEU A 269 8.26 -37.48 -5.08
C LEU A 269 8.33 -38.84 -5.75
N PHE A 270 7.29 -39.64 -5.54
CA PHE A 270 7.14 -40.97 -6.11
C PHE A 270 5.87 -41.02 -6.96
N LYS A 271 5.98 -41.48 -8.21
CA LYS A 271 4.82 -41.78 -9.05
C LYS A 271 4.81 -43.27 -9.36
N PHE A 272 3.69 -43.92 -9.05
CA PHE A 272 3.50 -45.34 -9.30
C PHE A 272 2.43 -45.56 -10.36
N GLY A 273 2.73 -46.39 -11.35
CA GLY A 273 1.78 -46.88 -12.35
C GLY A 273 1.79 -48.40 -12.36
N SER A 274 0.61 -49.01 -12.50
CA SER A 274 0.47 -50.47 -12.55
C SER A 274 -0.55 -50.85 -13.62
N ASN A 275 -0.20 -51.79 -14.50
CA ASN A 275 -1.08 -52.30 -15.54
C ASN A 275 -1.13 -53.84 -15.56
N PRO A 276 -2.29 -54.46 -15.29
CA PRO A 276 -2.42 -55.92 -15.32
C PRO A 276 -2.36 -56.45 -16.77
N ASN A 277 -1.54 -57.49 -17.01
CA ASN A 277 -1.41 -58.10 -18.34
C ASN A 277 -2.68 -58.84 -18.77
N THR A 278 -3.63 -58.14 -19.38
CA THR A 278 -4.53 -58.77 -20.36
C THR A 278 -3.98 -58.51 -21.75
N VAL A 279 -4.04 -59.48 -22.67
CA VAL A 279 -3.47 -59.34 -24.04
C VAL A 279 -4.13 -58.19 -24.84
N LYS A 280 -5.34 -57.75 -24.47
CA LYS A 280 -5.98 -56.51 -24.96
C LYS A 280 -5.51 -55.24 -24.22
N GLY A 281 -4.90 -55.39 -23.06
CA GLY A 281 -4.38 -54.36 -22.18
C GLY A 281 -3.04 -53.77 -22.64
N LEU A 282 -2.29 -54.36 -23.57
CA LEU A 282 -1.01 -53.79 -24.04
C LEU A 282 -1.21 -52.52 -24.90
N LEU A 283 -2.25 -52.49 -25.75
CA LEU A 283 -2.66 -51.31 -26.52
C LEU A 283 -3.30 -50.22 -25.63
N ASN A 284 -4.03 -50.61 -24.59
CA ASN A 284 -4.53 -49.67 -23.58
C ASN A 284 -3.42 -49.22 -22.61
N ALA A 285 -2.41 -50.05 -22.31
CA ALA A 285 -1.26 -49.71 -21.48
C ALA A 285 -0.40 -48.63 -22.14
N LEU A 286 -0.26 -48.69 -23.46
CA LEU A 286 0.45 -47.66 -24.22
C LEU A 286 -0.20 -46.26 -24.09
N THR A 287 -1.49 -46.18 -23.73
CA THR A 287 -2.24 -44.91 -23.54
C THR A 287 -2.53 -44.54 -22.08
N THR A 288 -2.46 -45.46 -21.10
CA THR A 288 -2.88 -45.22 -19.70
C THR A 288 -1.81 -45.40 -18.61
N VAL A 289 -0.57 -45.77 -18.96
CA VAL A 289 0.46 -46.13 -17.96
C VAL A 289 0.94 -44.98 -17.04
N PHE A 290 0.54 -43.73 -17.26
CA PHE A 290 1.09 -42.58 -16.52
C PHE A 290 0.09 -41.69 -15.76
N ASP A 291 -1.14 -42.12 -15.51
CA ASP A 291 -2.12 -41.37 -14.68
C ASP A 291 -2.02 -41.66 -13.16
N GLY A 292 -0.87 -42.16 -12.69
CA GLY A 292 -0.61 -42.30 -11.25
C GLY A 292 -0.54 -40.95 -10.53
N GLU A 293 -1.08 -40.85 -9.33
CA GLU A 293 -0.88 -39.68 -8.46
C GLU A 293 0.57 -39.65 -7.93
N TRP A 294 1.08 -38.44 -7.68
CA TRP A 294 2.35 -38.27 -7.00
C TRP A 294 2.17 -38.46 -5.50
N HIS A 295 2.96 -39.36 -4.92
CA HIS A 295 3.12 -39.50 -3.48
C HIS A 295 4.32 -38.68 -3.02
N GLU A 296 4.14 -37.89 -1.98
CA GLU A 296 5.17 -37.02 -1.42
C GLU A 296 5.74 -37.59 -0.12
N TYR A 297 7.06 -37.53 -0.01
CA TYR A 297 7.79 -37.65 1.23
C TYR A 297 8.43 -36.30 1.57
N THR A 298 8.05 -35.71 2.71
CA THR A 298 8.74 -34.53 3.25
C THR A 298 9.92 -34.99 4.10
N VAL A 299 11.13 -34.61 3.68
CA VAL A 299 12.39 -34.94 4.35
C VAL A 299 12.53 -34.06 5.61
N PRO A 300 12.72 -34.64 6.81
CA PRO A 300 12.91 -33.87 8.03
C PRO A 300 14.26 -33.14 8.01
N GLN A 301 14.33 -31.89 8.47
CA GLN A 301 15.55 -31.06 8.39
C GLN A 301 15.82 -30.27 9.68
N ALA A 302 16.02 -30.97 10.80
CA ALA A 302 16.39 -30.35 12.07
C ALA A 302 17.85 -29.85 12.12
N ALA A 303 18.73 -30.41 11.28
CA ALA A 303 20.14 -30.06 11.07
C ALA A 303 20.56 -30.21 9.60
N GLU A 304 21.63 -29.53 9.21
CA GLU A 304 22.24 -29.66 7.89
C GLU A 304 22.81 -31.08 7.71
N SER A 305 22.30 -31.83 6.72
CA SER A 305 22.72 -33.20 6.44
C SER A 305 23.87 -33.23 5.43
N THR A 306 24.90 -34.04 5.69
CA THR A 306 25.98 -34.26 4.72
C THR A 306 25.56 -35.31 3.69
N TYR A 307 25.39 -34.90 2.44
CA TYR A 307 25.09 -35.82 1.35
C TYR A 307 26.26 -36.78 1.07
N GLN A 308 25.97 -38.08 1.01
CA GLN A 308 26.90 -39.10 0.54
C GLN A 308 26.45 -39.65 -0.82
N PRO A 309 27.18 -39.38 -1.92
CA PRO A 309 26.82 -39.89 -3.23
C PRO A 309 26.73 -41.42 -3.28
N CYS A 310 25.75 -41.94 -4.02
CA CYS A 310 25.60 -43.37 -4.29
C CYS A 310 25.17 -43.60 -5.75
N PRO A 311 25.54 -44.73 -6.37
CA PRO A 311 25.02 -45.09 -7.67
C PRO A 311 23.56 -45.58 -7.57
N VAL A 312 22.83 -45.49 -8.68
CA VAL A 312 21.57 -46.22 -8.82
C VAL A 312 21.85 -47.70 -8.67
N ARG A 313 21.12 -48.38 -7.81
CA ARG A 313 21.28 -49.84 -7.65
C ARG A 313 19.93 -50.51 -7.52
N MET A 314 19.85 -51.73 -8.03
CA MET A 314 18.67 -52.57 -7.89
C MET A 314 19.02 -53.97 -7.41
N ASP A 315 18.38 -54.37 -6.32
CA ASP A 315 18.43 -55.73 -5.80
C ASP A 315 17.08 -56.39 -6.01
N LEU A 316 17.07 -57.67 -6.39
CA LEU A 316 15.85 -58.43 -6.63
C LEU A 316 15.86 -59.72 -5.87
N ARG A 317 14.68 -60.22 -5.54
CA ARG A 317 14.51 -61.56 -5.01
C ARG A 317 15.12 -62.58 -5.97
N ARG A 318 15.91 -63.50 -5.44
CA ARG A 318 16.68 -64.47 -6.21
C ARG A 318 15.85 -65.28 -7.22
N ASP A 319 14.62 -65.62 -6.83
CA ASP A 319 13.64 -66.38 -7.62
C ASP A 319 12.78 -65.50 -8.55
N PHE A 320 12.96 -64.17 -8.56
CA PHE A 320 12.22 -63.27 -9.43
C PHE A 320 12.58 -63.50 -10.91
N ARG A 321 11.55 -63.60 -11.77
CA ARG A 321 11.66 -63.90 -13.21
C ARG A 321 11.01 -62.82 -14.09
N GLY A 322 11.18 -61.56 -13.68
CA GLY A 322 10.63 -60.41 -14.40
C GLY A 322 11.58 -59.77 -15.40
N TRP A 323 11.03 -58.81 -16.14
CA TRP A 323 11.79 -57.89 -17.00
C TRP A 323 11.96 -56.57 -16.29
N ILE A 324 13.14 -55.98 -16.37
CA ILE A 324 13.45 -54.73 -15.68
C ILE A 324 14.17 -53.77 -16.60
N GLN A 325 13.80 -52.51 -16.49
CA GLN A 325 14.50 -51.41 -17.11
C GLN A 325 14.62 -50.28 -16.09
N ALA A 326 15.82 -49.73 -15.91
CA ALA A 326 16.05 -48.53 -15.13
C ALA A 326 16.64 -47.48 -16.07
N SER A 327 16.24 -46.22 -15.91
CA SER A 327 16.74 -45.09 -16.70
C SER A 327 16.86 -43.84 -15.83
N ASN A 328 17.85 -43.02 -16.12
CA ASN A 328 17.93 -41.67 -15.57
C ASN A 328 16.91 -40.78 -16.29
N HIS A 329 16.43 -39.71 -15.64
CA HIS A 329 15.52 -38.78 -16.31
C HIS A 329 16.23 -37.95 -17.37
N THR A 330 15.57 -37.83 -18.53
CA THR A 330 15.98 -36.96 -19.62
C THR A 330 14.91 -35.92 -19.87
N TYR A 331 15.28 -34.66 -19.78
CA TYR A 331 14.37 -33.55 -19.98
C TYR A 331 14.31 -33.12 -21.45
N TYR A 332 13.16 -32.59 -21.89
CA TYR A 332 13.11 -31.86 -23.16
C TYR A 332 14.08 -30.67 -23.10
N PRO A 333 14.73 -30.28 -24.21
CA PRO A 333 15.66 -29.15 -24.18
C PRO A 333 15.00 -27.84 -23.72
N THR A 334 13.73 -27.65 -24.07
CA THR A 334 12.93 -26.48 -23.69
C THR A 334 11.49 -26.87 -23.36
N GLY A 335 10.89 -26.14 -22.42
CA GLY A 335 9.47 -26.17 -22.08
C GLY A 335 8.91 -24.75 -21.97
N VAL A 336 7.65 -24.57 -22.32
CA VAL A 336 6.96 -23.27 -22.30
C VAL A 336 5.79 -23.33 -21.34
N LEU A 337 5.86 -22.52 -20.28
CA LEU A 337 4.83 -22.35 -19.27
C LEU A 337 4.04 -21.06 -19.56
N ILE A 338 2.75 -21.21 -19.83
CA ILE A 338 1.87 -20.09 -20.17
C ILE A 338 1.02 -19.72 -18.96
N GLY A 339 1.19 -18.47 -18.51
CA GLY A 339 0.48 -17.89 -17.38
C GLY A 339 -0.97 -17.51 -17.68
N PRO A 340 -1.78 -17.20 -16.65
CA PRO A 340 -3.13 -16.69 -16.84
C PRO A 340 -3.11 -15.29 -17.46
N MET A 341 -4.19 -14.94 -18.16
CA MET A 341 -4.42 -13.56 -18.61
C MET A 341 -4.77 -12.68 -17.41
N VAL A 342 -3.98 -11.62 -17.21
CA VAL A 342 -4.13 -10.69 -16.08
C VAL A 342 -4.74 -9.38 -16.58
N PRO A 343 -6.00 -9.07 -16.25
CA PRO A 343 -6.59 -7.79 -16.59
C PRO A 343 -5.98 -6.66 -15.74
N LEU A 344 -5.72 -5.54 -16.38
CA LEU A 344 -5.37 -4.28 -15.73
C LEU A 344 -6.67 -3.54 -15.41
N GLU A 345 -6.79 -3.01 -14.19
CA GLU A 345 -7.98 -2.23 -13.78
C GLU A 345 -8.17 -0.97 -14.63
N GLN A 346 -7.07 -0.44 -15.16
CA GLN A 346 -7.05 0.67 -16.11
C GLN A 346 -6.06 0.40 -17.24
N PRO A 347 -6.32 0.94 -18.46
CA PRO A 347 -5.38 0.83 -19.56
C PRO A 347 -4.02 1.44 -19.21
N ALA A 348 -2.92 0.79 -19.60
CA ALA A 348 -1.57 1.29 -19.33
C ALA A 348 -1.30 2.64 -20.03
N THR A 349 -0.46 3.48 -19.43
CA THR A 349 -0.07 4.81 -19.98
C THR A 349 1.17 4.80 -20.87
N GLY A 350 1.95 3.72 -20.93
CA GLY A 350 3.19 3.71 -21.71
C GLY A 350 4.48 3.96 -20.92
N SER A 351 4.42 4.20 -19.61
CA SER A 351 5.56 4.79 -18.89
C SER A 351 5.93 4.13 -17.56
N THR A 352 5.00 3.49 -16.86
CA THR A 352 5.29 2.74 -15.62
C THR A 352 5.63 1.28 -15.95
N PRO A 353 6.82 0.75 -15.60
CA PRO A 353 7.17 -0.63 -15.90
C PRO A 353 6.38 -1.61 -15.01
N LEU A 354 5.95 -2.72 -15.62
CA LEU A 354 5.45 -3.90 -14.94
C LEU A 354 6.62 -4.85 -14.68
N SER A 355 6.83 -5.23 -13.43
CA SER A 355 7.78 -6.27 -13.04
C SER A 355 7.09 -7.62 -13.04
N VAL A 356 7.61 -8.58 -13.78
CA VAL A 356 7.22 -10.00 -13.70
C VAL A 356 8.36 -10.72 -13.01
N GLN A 357 8.08 -11.30 -11.84
CA GLN A 357 9.02 -11.99 -10.99
C GLN A 357 8.66 -13.48 -10.96
N TRP A 358 9.67 -14.34 -10.84
CA TRP A 358 9.48 -15.76 -10.57
C TRP A 358 10.30 -16.16 -9.35
N ALA A 359 9.82 -17.18 -8.63
CA ALA A 359 10.56 -17.86 -7.58
C ALA A 359 10.50 -19.38 -7.79
N GLY A 360 11.57 -20.06 -7.42
CA GLY A 360 11.75 -21.51 -7.61
C GLY A 360 13.23 -21.87 -7.51
N ALA A 361 13.72 -22.77 -8.36
CA ALA A 361 15.14 -23.08 -8.46
C ALA A 361 15.60 -23.19 -9.92
N MET A 362 16.83 -22.73 -10.15
CA MET A 362 17.48 -22.72 -11.46
C MET A 362 18.87 -23.38 -11.32
N PRO A 363 18.96 -24.71 -11.51
CA PRO A 363 20.23 -25.42 -11.49
C PRO A 363 21.23 -24.87 -12.50
N ALA A 364 22.52 -25.07 -12.24
CA ALA A 364 23.59 -24.58 -13.12
C ALA A 364 23.43 -25.10 -14.56
N GLY A 365 23.54 -24.20 -15.54
CA GLY A 365 23.38 -24.52 -16.96
C GLY A 365 21.93 -24.47 -17.47
N THR A 366 20.93 -24.33 -16.59
CA THR A 366 19.53 -24.11 -16.97
C THR A 366 19.20 -22.61 -17.06
N THR A 367 18.10 -22.25 -17.74
CA THR A 367 17.68 -20.85 -17.87
C THR A 367 16.16 -20.69 -17.77
N VAL A 368 15.71 -19.59 -17.19
CA VAL A 368 14.31 -19.14 -17.21
C VAL A 368 14.24 -17.81 -17.96
N VAL A 369 13.51 -17.79 -19.08
CA VAL A 369 13.29 -16.58 -19.88
C VAL A 369 11.84 -16.14 -19.72
N ILE A 370 11.65 -14.93 -19.17
CA ILE A 370 10.33 -14.33 -19.02
C ILE A 370 10.00 -13.50 -20.27
N SER A 371 8.82 -13.73 -20.83
CA SER A 371 8.21 -12.92 -21.87
C SER A 371 6.81 -12.49 -21.44
N LEU A 372 6.32 -11.40 -22.00
CA LEU A 372 5.01 -10.86 -21.71
C LEU A 372 4.28 -10.60 -23.01
N VAL A 373 3.02 -11.02 -23.09
CA VAL A 373 2.18 -10.88 -24.29
C VAL A 373 0.98 -9.99 -23.93
N ASP A 374 0.60 -9.10 -24.83
CA ASP A 374 -0.63 -8.30 -24.71
C ASP A 374 -1.87 -9.17 -24.99
N GLN A 375 -3.07 -8.66 -24.67
CA GLN A 375 -4.35 -9.29 -24.96
C GLN A 375 -4.51 -9.66 -26.46
N ASP A 376 -3.85 -8.92 -27.35
CA ASP A 376 -3.88 -9.06 -28.81
C ASP A 376 -2.96 -10.20 -29.32
N GLY A 377 -2.16 -10.81 -28.43
CA GLY A 377 -1.16 -11.81 -28.78
C GLY A 377 0.21 -11.26 -29.17
N SER A 378 0.38 -9.93 -29.20
CA SER A 378 1.67 -9.29 -29.50
C SER A 378 2.63 -9.33 -28.30
N SER A 379 3.91 -9.63 -28.55
CA SER A 379 4.95 -9.61 -27.51
C SER A 379 5.27 -8.18 -27.06
N ILE A 380 5.35 -7.97 -25.76
CA ILE A 380 5.79 -6.71 -25.13
C ILE A 380 7.31 -6.76 -24.94
N GLY A 381 7.98 -5.68 -25.34
CA GLY A 381 9.44 -5.57 -25.26
C GLY A 381 9.98 -5.77 -23.85
N ALA A 382 10.93 -6.69 -23.70
CA ALA A 382 11.56 -6.97 -22.42
C ALA A 382 12.60 -5.88 -22.09
N GLY A 383 12.44 -5.23 -20.94
CA GLY A 383 13.38 -4.26 -20.38
C GLY A 383 14.50 -4.94 -19.57
N ALA A 384 15.00 -4.25 -18.55
CA ALA A 384 16.00 -4.80 -17.63
C ALA A 384 15.44 -6.00 -16.84
N GLY A 385 16.34 -6.89 -16.41
CA GLY A 385 15.99 -7.98 -15.51
C GLY A 385 17.23 -8.62 -14.92
N ASP A 386 16.98 -9.49 -13.95
CA ASP A 386 18.01 -10.27 -13.28
C ASP A 386 17.48 -11.68 -13.04
N SER A 387 18.38 -12.66 -12.95
CA SER A 387 18.05 -14.05 -12.74
C SER A 387 19.07 -14.68 -11.80
N GLY A 388 18.65 -14.93 -10.58
CA GLY A 388 19.40 -15.67 -9.57
C GLY A 388 19.05 -17.16 -9.57
N PRO A 389 19.72 -17.94 -8.69
CA PRO A 389 19.51 -19.39 -8.59
C PRO A 389 18.15 -19.77 -8.00
N THR A 390 17.49 -18.87 -7.26
CA THR A 390 16.19 -19.15 -6.59
C THR A 390 15.06 -18.20 -6.96
N ALA A 391 15.38 -17.09 -7.62
CA ALA A 391 14.40 -16.11 -8.05
C ALA A 391 14.97 -15.24 -9.16
N GLY A 392 14.09 -14.63 -9.95
CA GLY A 392 14.46 -13.66 -10.97
C GLY A 392 13.31 -12.74 -11.31
N TYR A 393 13.61 -11.66 -12.03
CA TYR A 393 12.60 -10.73 -12.50
C TYR A 393 12.93 -10.15 -13.87
N ARG A 394 11.89 -9.68 -14.55
CA ARG A 394 12.01 -8.92 -15.79
C ARG A 394 11.01 -7.76 -15.79
N LEU A 395 11.48 -6.59 -16.17
CA LEU A 395 10.67 -5.39 -16.32
C LEU A 395 10.13 -5.28 -17.74
N PHE A 396 8.89 -4.84 -17.90
CA PHE A 396 8.22 -4.62 -19.16
C PHE A 396 7.57 -3.24 -19.18
N VAL A 397 7.86 -2.43 -20.20
CA VAL A 397 7.15 -1.16 -20.40
C VAL A 397 5.92 -1.46 -21.24
N LEU A 398 4.74 -1.36 -20.61
CA LEU A 398 3.47 -1.66 -21.26
C LEU A 398 3.11 -0.55 -22.27
N PRO A 399 2.80 -0.86 -23.54
CA PRO A 399 2.31 0.12 -24.49
C PRO A 399 1.06 0.86 -23.99
N ALA A 400 0.92 2.13 -24.37
CA ALA A 400 -0.25 2.91 -24.00
C ALA A 400 -1.53 2.25 -24.56
N GLY A 401 -2.52 2.01 -23.70
CA GLY A 401 -3.78 1.36 -24.08
C GLY A 401 -3.86 -0.14 -23.79
N THR A 402 -2.75 -0.81 -23.42
CA THR A 402 -2.73 -2.22 -22.96
C THR A 402 -3.77 -2.42 -21.86
N ARG A 403 -4.65 -3.44 -21.97
CA ARG A 403 -5.71 -3.70 -20.96
C ARG A 403 -5.55 -5.02 -20.23
N ALA A 404 -4.86 -5.99 -20.79
CA ALA A 404 -4.56 -7.24 -20.14
C ALA A 404 -3.22 -7.76 -20.62
N VAL A 405 -2.54 -8.52 -19.78
CA VAL A 405 -1.21 -9.07 -20.08
C VAL A 405 -1.14 -10.53 -19.69
N ARG A 406 -0.37 -11.32 -20.43
CA ARG A 406 -0.16 -12.74 -20.17
C ARG A 406 1.33 -13.03 -20.04
N PRO A 407 1.84 -13.43 -18.85
CA PRO A 407 3.23 -13.82 -18.71
C PRO A 407 3.46 -15.20 -19.32
N THR A 408 4.59 -15.39 -20.00
CA THR A 408 5.01 -16.68 -20.57
C THR A 408 6.47 -16.93 -20.19
N LEU A 409 6.75 -18.07 -19.57
CA LEU A 409 8.08 -18.46 -19.12
C LEU A 409 8.60 -19.59 -20.03
N THR A 410 9.75 -19.39 -20.65
CA THR A 410 10.47 -20.44 -21.37
C THR A 410 11.56 -20.99 -20.47
N LEU A 411 11.47 -22.28 -20.17
CA LEU A 411 12.37 -23.05 -19.32
C LEU A 411 13.31 -23.85 -20.22
N SER A 412 14.62 -23.76 -19.99
CA SER A 412 15.61 -24.56 -20.72
C SER A 412 16.27 -25.55 -19.77
N SER A 413 16.29 -26.83 -20.14
CA SER A 413 16.98 -27.88 -19.40
C SER A 413 18.40 -28.10 -19.94
N ALA A 414 19.31 -28.59 -19.10
CA ALA A 414 20.68 -28.89 -19.50
C ALA A 414 21.26 -30.02 -18.64
N SER A 415 22.05 -30.91 -19.26
CA SER A 415 22.81 -31.96 -18.56
C SER A 415 21.98 -32.81 -17.57
N GLY A 416 20.73 -33.14 -17.92
CA GLY A 416 19.85 -33.92 -17.06
C GLY A 416 19.24 -33.14 -15.89
N LYS A 417 19.35 -31.80 -15.87
CA LYS A 417 18.74 -30.90 -14.88
C LYS A 417 17.69 -29.99 -15.51
N THR A 418 16.71 -29.55 -14.72
CA THR A 418 15.64 -28.64 -15.15
C THR A 418 15.43 -27.53 -14.12
N PRO A 419 15.05 -26.31 -14.52
CA PRO A 419 14.56 -25.33 -13.58
C PRO A 419 13.14 -25.72 -13.11
N ASN A 420 12.76 -25.31 -11.90
CA ASN A 420 11.40 -25.38 -11.37
C ASN A 420 10.88 -23.98 -11.01
N ILE A 421 9.59 -23.75 -11.27
CA ILE A 421 8.89 -22.49 -10.98
C ILE A 421 7.77 -22.76 -9.99
N GLU A 422 7.89 -22.18 -8.80
CA GLU A 422 6.93 -22.32 -7.70
C GLU A 422 5.92 -21.19 -7.68
N GLU A 423 6.37 -19.97 -8.01
CA GLU A 423 5.59 -18.75 -7.93
C GLU A 423 5.90 -17.80 -9.08
N ILE A 424 4.88 -17.07 -9.55
CA ILE A 424 5.02 -15.90 -10.42
C ILE A 424 4.31 -14.70 -9.79
N ARG A 425 4.97 -13.54 -9.74
CA ARG A 425 4.39 -12.27 -9.28
C ARG A 425 4.43 -11.21 -10.36
N LEU A 426 3.34 -10.45 -10.50
CA LEU A 426 3.25 -9.27 -11.36
C LEU A 426 3.07 -8.05 -10.45
N ILE A 427 4.03 -7.12 -10.53
CA ILE A 427 4.10 -5.94 -9.66
C ILE A 427 4.25 -4.68 -10.51
N ARG A 428 3.37 -3.69 -10.31
CA ARG A 428 3.44 -2.37 -10.93
C ARG A 428 3.12 -1.31 -9.88
N ALA A 429 4.03 -0.36 -9.70
CA ALA A 429 3.84 0.74 -8.76
C ALA A 429 2.67 1.65 -9.18
N ALA A 430 1.99 2.24 -8.20
CA ALA A 430 1.01 3.29 -8.45
C ALA A 430 1.68 4.54 -9.01
N ARG A 431 0.98 5.27 -9.88
CA ARG A 431 1.44 6.56 -10.42
C ARG A 431 0.31 7.57 -10.40
N ILE A 432 0.61 8.77 -9.94
CA ILE A 432 -0.29 9.93 -10.03
C ILE A 432 0.38 10.98 -10.89
N GLU A 433 -0.21 11.29 -12.04
CA GLU A 433 0.23 12.37 -12.92
C GLU A 433 -0.70 13.57 -12.77
N THR A 434 -0.11 14.75 -12.59
CA THR A 434 -0.86 16.01 -12.45
C THR A 434 -0.83 16.75 -13.77
N ILE A 435 -2.00 17.00 -14.36
CA ILE A 435 -2.13 17.85 -15.54
C ILE A 435 -2.34 19.29 -15.05
N VAL A 436 -1.48 20.20 -15.51
CA VAL A 436 -1.58 21.64 -15.21
C VAL A 436 -2.19 22.32 -16.44
N GLU A 437 -3.43 22.79 -16.32
CA GLU A 437 -4.11 23.57 -17.35
C GLU A 437 -4.03 25.08 -17.02
N THR A 438 -4.14 25.92 -18.06
CA THR A 438 -3.97 27.38 -17.94
C THR A 438 -5.20 28.05 -17.30
N PRO A 439 -5.04 28.93 -16.30
CA PRO A 439 -6.14 29.71 -15.72
C PRO A 439 -6.94 30.52 -16.75
N VAL A 440 -8.26 30.60 -16.58
CA VAL A 440 -9.15 31.41 -17.43
C VAL A 440 -9.76 32.56 -16.62
N GLU A 441 -9.55 33.81 -17.06
CA GLU A 441 -10.17 35.00 -16.46
C GLU A 441 -11.64 35.14 -16.90
N LEU A 442 -12.54 35.49 -15.97
CA LEU A 442 -13.95 35.65 -16.28
C LEU A 442 -14.24 36.96 -17.03
N PRO A 443 -14.94 36.93 -18.18
CA PRO A 443 -15.01 38.06 -19.12
C PRO A 443 -15.91 39.23 -18.68
N THR A 444 -16.92 39.00 -17.81
CA THR A 444 -17.75 40.10 -17.25
C THR A 444 -18.36 39.69 -15.92
N VAL A 445 -17.73 40.08 -14.82
CA VAL A 445 -18.27 39.92 -13.46
C VAL A 445 -19.18 41.11 -13.12
N THR A 446 -20.40 40.85 -12.67
CA THR A 446 -21.38 41.90 -12.31
C THR A 446 -21.46 42.16 -10.83
N THR A 447 -21.32 41.10 -10.02
CA THR A 447 -21.31 41.18 -8.55
C THR A 447 -20.33 40.18 -7.99
N VAL A 448 -19.57 40.60 -6.99
CA VAL A 448 -18.74 39.74 -6.14
C VAL A 448 -19.09 40.04 -4.70
N SER A 449 -19.41 39.01 -3.93
CA SER A 449 -19.60 39.12 -2.48
C SER A 449 -18.77 38.02 -1.82
N LEU A 450 -17.91 38.42 -0.90
CA LEU A 450 -17.06 37.56 -0.09
C LEU A 450 -17.46 37.74 1.36
N THR A 451 -17.78 36.63 2.01
CA THR A 451 -17.95 36.57 3.46
C THR A 451 -16.74 35.89 4.05
N ASP A 452 -16.09 36.55 5.00
CA ASP A 452 -14.92 36.01 5.68
C ASP A 452 -15.31 34.89 6.65
N GLY A 453 -14.41 33.95 6.93
CA GLY A 453 -14.68 32.89 7.90
C GLY A 453 -14.72 33.38 9.36
N GLY A 454 -14.06 34.50 9.65
CA GLY A 454 -13.93 35.01 11.01
C GLY A 454 -13.26 34.00 11.95
N SER A 455 -13.90 33.67 13.08
CA SER A 455 -13.40 32.68 14.05
C SER A 455 -13.59 31.22 13.62
N ASP A 456 -14.38 30.98 12.57
CA ASP A 456 -14.64 29.67 11.98
C ASP A 456 -14.38 29.69 10.46
N PRO A 457 -13.23 29.19 10.00
CA PRO A 457 -12.88 29.20 8.57
C PRO A 457 -13.90 28.47 7.69
N SER A 458 -14.80 27.65 8.24
CA SER A 458 -15.87 26.99 7.49
C SER A 458 -16.92 27.93 6.91
N HIS A 459 -17.04 29.15 7.45
CA HIS A 459 -18.00 30.16 6.99
C HIS A 459 -17.48 31.02 5.83
N GLU A 460 -16.24 30.81 5.37
CA GLU A 460 -15.69 31.56 4.25
C GLU A 460 -16.42 31.20 2.95
N THR A 461 -17.15 32.16 2.38
CA THR A 461 -17.99 31.94 1.20
C THR A 461 -17.83 33.02 0.13
N LEU A 462 -18.06 32.62 -1.12
CA LEU A 462 -18.06 33.48 -2.30
C LEU A 462 -19.43 33.40 -2.99
N SER A 463 -19.99 34.55 -3.34
CA SER A 463 -21.13 34.67 -4.24
C SER A 463 -20.74 35.54 -5.42
N LEU A 464 -20.88 35.02 -6.62
CA LEU A 464 -20.48 35.68 -7.86
C LEU A 464 -21.61 35.62 -8.89
N VAL A 465 -21.84 36.73 -9.59
CA VAL A 465 -22.64 36.71 -10.81
C VAL A 465 -21.78 37.18 -11.96
N CYS A 466 -21.71 36.39 -13.03
CA CYS A 466 -21.00 36.76 -14.25
C CYS A 466 -21.86 36.55 -15.50
N GLN A 467 -21.57 37.34 -16.53
CA GLN A 467 -22.19 37.24 -17.85
C GLN A 467 -21.15 36.75 -18.86
N ASP A 468 -21.42 35.61 -19.46
CA ASP A 468 -20.63 35.04 -20.53
C ASP A 468 -21.38 35.21 -21.85
N ARG A 469 -21.09 36.32 -22.55
CA ARG A 469 -21.77 36.66 -23.82
C ARG A 469 -21.30 35.80 -24.99
N TYR A 470 -20.08 35.27 -24.91
CA TYR A 470 -19.42 34.56 -26.02
C TYR A 470 -19.22 33.07 -25.75
N ASN A 471 -19.74 32.55 -24.64
CA ASN A 471 -19.56 31.16 -24.19
C ASN A 471 -18.08 30.76 -24.08
N GLN A 472 -17.27 31.65 -23.49
CA GLN A 472 -15.83 31.44 -23.27
C GLN A 472 -15.54 30.50 -22.10
N VAL A 473 -16.49 30.32 -21.17
CA VAL A 473 -16.34 29.43 -20.00
C VAL A 473 -17.48 28.41 -19.93
N PRO A 474 -17.65 27.55 -20.96
CA PRO A 474 -18.72 26.57 -20.99
C PRO A 474 -18.62 25.54 -19.86
N GLN A 475 -17.41 25.30 -19.33
CA GLN A 475 -17.19 24.39 -18.22
C GLN A 475 -18.03 24.70 -16.97
N LEU A 476 -18.41 25.96 -16.74
CA LEU A 476 -19.25 26.34 -15.58
C LEU A 476 -20.67 25.79 -15.65
N GLY A 477 -21.16 25.41 -16.83
CA GLY A 477 -22.47 24.77 -16.98
C GLY A 477 -22.46 23.26 -16.73
N ILE A 478 -21.28 22.63 -16.64
CA ILE A 478 -21.15 21.16 -16.65
C ILE A 478 -20.38 20.66 -15.42
N ARG A 479 -19.44 21.45 -14.89
CA ARG A 479 -18.52 21.05 -13.82
C ARG A 479 -18.82 21.82 -12.53
N SER A 480 -18.76 21.10 -11.40
CA SER A 480 -18.73 21.68 -10.05
C SER A 480 -17.34 21.51 -9.44
N LEU A 481 -17.10 22.15 -8.28
CA LEU A 481 -15.82 22.15 -7.55
C LEU A 481 -14.67 22.70 -8.39
N MET A 482 -14.95 23.69 -9.23
CA MET A 482 -13.92 24.38 -10.00
C MET A 482 -13.15 25.34 -9.10
N PRO A 483 -11.81 25.28 -9.03
CA PRO A 483 -11.03 26.23 -8.27
C PRO A 483 -11.27 27.66 -8.76
N VAL A 484 -11.40 28.60 -7.82
CA VAL A 484 -11.66 30.00 -8.11
C VAL A 484 -10.80 30.89 -7.24
N HIS A 485 -10.29 31.96 -7.84
CA HIS A 485 -9.50 33.00 -7.17
C HIS A 485 -10.14 34.36 -7.41
N VAL A 486 -10.20 35.16 -6.35
CA VAL A 486 -10.55 36.58 -6.44
C VAL A 486 -9.32 37.39 -6.07
N SER A 487 -8.91 38.26 -6.98
CA SER A 487 -7.80 39.19 -6.79
C SER A 487 -8.24 40.61 -7.03
N ILE A 488 -7.61 41.56 -6.34
CA ILE A 488 -7.80 42.98 -6.54
C ILE A 488 -6.52 43.52 -7.18
N ARG A 489 -6.62 44.01 -8.42
CA ARG A 489 -5.56 44.80 -9.05
C ARG A 489 -5.55 46.18 -8.41
N ILE A 490 -4.42 46.54 -7.83
CA ILE A 490 -4.20 47.80 -7.13
C ILE A 490 -4.04 48.95 -8.14
N ASP A 491 -3.32 48.69 -9.23
CA ASP A 491 -3.15 49.59 -10.37
C ASP A 491 -3.59 48.86 -11.66
N PRO A 492 -4.52 49.39 -12.47
CA PRO A 492 -4.90 48.77 -13.73
C PRO A 492 -3.82 48.84 -14.80
N ALA A 493 -2.88 49.79 -14.69
CA ALA A 493 -1.78 49.92 -15.63
C ALA A 493 -0.69 48.86 -15.38
N ASP A 494 -0.57 48.35 -14.15
CA ASP A 494 0.37 47.28 -13.78
C ASP A 494 -0.35 46.01 -13.31
N PRO A 495 -0.50 44.99 -14.17
CA PRO A 495 -1.18 43.74 -13.83
C PRO A 495 -0.45 42.90 -12.76
N THR A 496 0.80 43.25 -12.41
CA THR A 496 1.59 42.54 -11.40
C THR A 496 1.24 42.97 -9.97
N LEU A 497 0.76 44.20 -9.79
CA LEU A 497 0.32 44.73 -8.49
C LEU A 497 -1.10 44.25 -8.17
N LYS A 498 -1.22 42.98 -7.79
CA LYS A 498 -2.49 42.35 -7.38
C LYS A 498 -2.39 41.73 -6.00
N VAL A 499 -3.46 41.88 -5.22
CA VAL A 499 -3.62 41.19 -3.92
C VAL A 499 -4.72 40.15 -4.06
N ARG A 500 -4.41 38.90 -3.71
CA ARG A 500 -5.41 37.84 -3.61
C ARG A 500 -6.21 38.03 -2.32
N VAL A 501 -7.53 37.96 -2.45
CA VAL A 501 -8.47 38.19 -1.33
C VAL A 501 -9.33 36.97 -1.02
N PHE A 502 -9.47 36.05 -1.98
CA PHE A 502 -10.19 34.79 -1.81
C PHE A 502 -9.59 33.70 -2.68
N ARG A 503 -9.58 32.48 -2.14
CA ARG A 503 -9.25 31.25 -2.86
C ARG A 503 -10.17 30.14 -2.36
N GLY A 504 -10.72 29.36 -3.28
CA GLY A 504 -11.60 28.27 -2.92
C GLY A 504 -12.10 27.50 -4.13
N ALA A 505 -13.28 26.90 -4.00
CA ALA A 505 -13.92 26.15 -5.09
C ALA A 505 -15.38 26.56 -5.27
N ILE A 506 -15.83 26.66 -6.53
CA ILE A 506 -17.22 26.86 -6.89
C ILE A 506 -17.99 25.57 -6.61
N VAL A 507 -18.84 25.57 -5.60
CA VAL A 507 -19.65 24.40 -5.22
C VAL A 507 -20.91 24.33 -6.06
N ASP A 508 -21.52 25.48 -6.33
CA ASP A 508 -22.80 25.57 -7.03
C ASP A 508 -22.74 26.57 -8.19
N SER A 509 -23.29 26.19 -9.34
CA SER A 509 -23.31 27.02 -10.54
C SER A 509 -24.69 26.99 -11.18
N ILE A 510 -25.44 28.07 -11.01
CA ILE A 510 -26.78 28.20 -11.59
C ILE A 510 -26.66 28.95 -12.92
N GLN A 511 -26.84 28.20 -14.01
CA GLN A 511 -26.90 28.77 -15.35
C GLN A 511 -28.30 29.35 -15.61
N ARG A 512 -28.34 30.61 -16.04
CA ARG A 512 -29.56 31.28 -16.52
C ARG A 512 -29.35 31.78 -17.94
N ARG A 513 -30.38 31.63 -18.77
CA ARG A 513 -30.45 32.36 -20.03
C ARG A 513 -31.08 33.72 -19.75
N PRO A 514 -30.41 34.84 -20.04
CA PRO A 514 -31.03 36.15 -19.90
C PRO A 514 -32.18 36.27 -20.91
N THR A 515 -33.42 36.19 -20.41
CA THR A 515 -34.63 36.52 -21.19
C THR A 515 -34.73 38.03 -21.33
N GLY A 516 -34.70 38.53 -22.57
CA GLY A 516 -34.83 39.96 -22.83
C GLY A 516 -36.14 40.54 -22.30
N LYS A 517 -36.12 41.81 -21.83
CA LYS A 517 -37.34 42.55 -21.50
C LYS A 517 -38.18 42.73 -22.76
N GLN A 518 -39.44 42.28 -22.74
CA GLN A 518 -40.41 42.67 -23.76
C GLN A 518 -40.60 44.20 -23.69
N THR A 519 -40.12 44.89 -24.70
CA THR A 519 -40.40 46.31 -24.87
C THR A 519 -41.16 46.45 -26.19
N LYS A 520 -42.44 46.84 -26.10
CA LYS A 520 -43.35 47.12 -27.24
C LYS A 520 -43.24 46.14 -28.42
N GLY A 521 -43.56 44.87 -28.20
CA GLY A 521 -43.78 43.90 -29.29
C GLY A 521 -42.54 43.32 -29.98
N ARG A 522 -41.31 43.69 -29.58
CA ARG A 522 -40.08 43.03 -30.02
C ARG A 522 -39.40 42.32 -28.85
N THR A 523 -39.39 40.99 -28.88
CA THR A 523 -38.54 40.19 -27.99
C THR A 523 -37.11 40.31 -28.51
N VAL A 524 -36.26 41.11 -27.84
CA VAL A 524 -34.81 41.04 -28.07
C VAL A 524 -34.36 39.74 -27.38
N VAL A 525 -34.39 38.64 -28.13
CA VAL A 525 -33.82 37.37 -27.68
C VAL A 525 -32.31 37.60 -27.63
N GLY A 526 -31.69 37.50 -26.45
CA GLY A 526 -30.23 37.48 -26.37
C GLY A 526 -29.69 36.34 -27.22
N ASP A 527 -28.52 36.52 -27.84
CA ASP A 527 -27.90 35.51 -28.70
C ASP A 527 -27.93 34.11 -28.07
N SER A 528 -28.11 33.05 -28.86
CA SER A 528 -28.30 31.66 -28.36
C SER A 528 -27.13 31.15 -27.49
N ILE A 529 -25.98 31.80 -27.64
CA ILE A 529 -24.69 31.53 -27.00
C ILE A 529 -24.57 32.25 -25.64
N TRP A 530 -25.35 33.30 -25.37
CA TRP A 530 -25.27 34.06 -24.13
C TRP A 530 -25.74 33.24 -22.92
N ARG A 531 -24.89 33.18 -21.89
CA ARG A 531 -25.18 32.61 -20.57
C ARG A 531 -24.90 33.62 -19.46
N ALA A 532 -25.71 33.57 -18.40
CA ALA A 532 -25.43 34.23 -17.14
C ALA A 532 -25.27 33.15 -16.06
N TYR A 533 -24.20 33.22 -15.27
CA TYR A 533 -23.95 32.27 -14.20
C TYR A 533 -24.08 32.98 -12.85
N ALA A 534 -24.83 32.38 -11.93
CA ALA A 534 -24.80 32.71 -10.52
C ALA A 534 -24.05 31.59 -9.80
N LEU A 535 -22.84 31.89 -9.34
CA LEU A 535 -21.91 30.94 -8.74
C LEU A 535 -21.89 31.13 -7.22
N ARG A 536 -21.84 30.02 -6.50
CA ARG A 536 -21.57 29.97 -5.05
C ARG A 536 -20.29 29.16 -4.84
N GLY A 537 -19.33 29.76 -4.15
CA GLY A 537 -18.07 29.15 -3.77
C GLY A 537 -17.92 29.04 -2.27
N MET A 538 -17.11 28.07 -1.86
CA MET A 538 -16.64 27.91 -0.48
C MET A 538 -15.12 28.08 -0.48
N GLY A 539 -14.56 28.61 0.63
CA GLY A 539 -13.12 28.77 0.81
C GLY A 539 -12.35 27.44 0.82
N GLU A 540 -11.02 27.53 0.98
CA GLU A 540 -10.12 26.35 1.03
C GLU A 540 -10.45 25.39 2.19
N TRP A 541 -11.17 25.85 3.22
CA TRP A 541 -11.70 24.98 4.27
C TRP A 541 -12.54 23.83 3.71
N HIS A 542 -13.36 24.08 2.69
CA HIS A 542 -14.20 23.05 2.08
C HIS A 542 -13.36 21.90 1.52
N LYS A 543 -12.18 22.21 0.96
CA LYS A 543 -11.25 21.20 0.47
C LYS A 543 -10.63 20.40 1.62
N LEU A 544 -10.21 21.08 2.70
CA LEU A 544 -9.64 20.44 3.89
C LEU A 544 -10.66 19.53 4.61
N SER A 545 -11.94 19.95 4.70
CA SER A 545 -13.02 19.22 5.38
C SER A 545 -13.36 17.87 4.76
N ARG A 546 -13.01 17.65 3.49
CA ARG A 546 -13.24 16.40 2.77
C ARG A 546 -12.10 15.40 2.92
N ARG A 547 -11.04 15.77 3.65
CA ARG A 547 -9.84 14.94 3.84
C ARG A 547 -9.91 14.17 5.14
N VAL A 548 -9.36 12.97 5.07
CA VAL A 548 -9.38 12.00 6.16
C VAL A 548 -8.02 11.33 6.31
N THR A 549 -7.73 10.85 7.51
CA THR A 549 -6.49 10.16 7.85
C THR A 549 -6.34 8.84 7.10
N LYS A 550 -5.18 8.63 6.49
CA LYS A 550 -4.88 7.41 5.70
C LYS A 550 -4.41 6.25 6.58
N GLN A 551 -3.80 6.56 7.71
CA GLN A 551 -3.15 5.59 8.59
C GLN A 551 -3.43 5.90 10.06
N ARG A 552 -3.24 4.90 10.90
CA ARG A 552 -3.38 5.04 12.35
C ARG A 552 -2.14 5.73 12.92
N ILE A 553 -2.31 6.84 13.63
CA ILE A 553 -1.20 7.60 14.23
C ILE A 553 -1.32 7.51 15.76
N ASN A 554 -0.23 7.16 16.44
CA ASN A 554 -0.17 7.20 17.90
C ASN A 554 0.29 8.58 18.36
N LEU A 555 -0.60 9.36 18.96
CA LEU A 555 -0.31 10.73 19.38
C LEU A 555 0.58 10.80 20.62
N LEU A 556 0.79 9.68 21.33
CA LEU A 556 1.62 9.60 22.54
C LEU A 556 3.07 9.17 22.28
N ARG A 557 3.44 8.94 21.01
CA ARG A 557 4.79 8.49 20.66
C ARG A 557 5.32 9.25 19.45
N ASP A 558 6.11 10.29 19.71
CA ASP A 558 6.83 11.02 18.67
C ASP A 558 7.96 10.15 18.05
N PRO A 559 7.95 9.87 16.73
CA PRO A 559 8.98 9.09 16.05
C PRO A 559 10.23 9.90 15.72
N LYS A 560 10.20 11.24 15.86
CA LYS A 560 11.37 12.10 15.58
C LYS A 560 12.33 12.21 16.75
N GLU A 561 11.91 11.85 17.97
CA GLU A 561 12.82 11.79 19.12
C GLU A 561 13.53 10.43 19.19
N SER A 562 14.84 10.46 19.44
CA SER A 562 15.69 9.28 19.39
C SER A 562 15.25 8.22 20.39
N ALA A 563 15.38 6.95 19.99
CA ALA A 563 15.01 5.78 20.80
C ALA A 563 15.73 5.67 22.17
N GLU A 564 16.66 6.57 22.48
CA GLU A 564 17.47 6.58 23.70
C GLU A 564 16.78 7.21 24.92
N GLN A 565 15.71 7.99 24.74
CA GLN A 565 14.93 8.50 25.87
C GLN A 565 13.72 7.60 26.15
N SER A 566 13.84 6.78 27.19
CA SER A 566 12.82 5.86 27.71
C SER A 566 11.55 6.53 28.28
N LYS A 567 11.34 7.82 28.02
CA LYS A 567 10.08 8.53 28.29
C LYS A 567 9.30 8.62 26.98
N LYS A 568 8.12 8.00 26.95
CA LYS A 568 7.14 8.18 25.87
C LYS A 568 6.67 9.64 25.92
N ILE A 569 7.28 10.47 25.09
CA ILE A 569 6.93 11.88 24.99
C ILE A 569 5.86 12.01 23.90
N GLY A 570 4.76 12.68 24.24
CA GLY A 570 3.67 12.94 23.31
C GLY A 570 4.12 13.78 22.11
N TYR A 571 3.48 13.56 20.96
CA TYR A 571 3.73 14.35 19.76
C TYR A 571 3.56 15.84 20.03
N LYS A 572 4.39 16.70 19.43
CA LYS A 572 4.09 18.13 19.39
C LYS A 572 2.78 18.37 18.64
N VAL A 573 1.89 19.18 19.19
CA VAL A 573 0.60 19.51 18.58
C VAL A 573 0.79 20.18 17.23
N THR A 574 1.81 21.03 17.14
CA THR A 574 2.21 21.72 15.90
C THR A 574 2.72 20.75 14.83
N ASP A 575 3.45 19.71 15.20
CA ASP A 575 3.86 18.63 14.27
C ASP A 575 2.67 17.81 13.78
N ILE A 576 1.68 17.53 14.65
CA ILE A 576 0.44 16.85 14.24
C ILE A 576 -0.29 17.69 13.19
N ILE A 577 -0.55 18.97 13.48
CA ILE A 577 -1.25 19.87 12.56
C ILE A 577 -0.47 20.00 11.24
N ARG A 578 0.86 20.19 11.32
CA ARG A 578 1.72 20.28 10.14
C ARG A 578 1.68 18.98 9.33
N GLY A 579 1.77 17.82 9.96
CA GLY A 579 1.71 16.52 9.28
C GLY A 579 0.38 16.30 8.55
N LEU A 580 -0.74 16.63 9.20
CA LEU A 580 -2.07 16.51 8.59
C LEU A 580 -2.26 17.48 7.42
N LEU A 581 -1.71 18.70 7.49
CA LEU A 581 -1.76 19.65 6.38
C LEU A 581 -0.84 19.20 5.22
N LEU A 582 0.35 18.69 5.51
CA LEU A 582 1.32 18.21 4.51
C LEU A 582 0.84 16.98 3.72
N ASP A 583 -0.12 16.23 4.26
CA ASP A 583 -0.76 15.11 3.56
C ASP A 583 -1.59 15.55 2.34
N GLU A 584 -1.99 16.82 2.29
CA GLU A 584 -2.85 17.39 1.24
C GLU A 584 -2.24 18.61 0.54
N TYR A 585 -1.51 19.44 1.28
CA TYR A 585 -0.92 20.68 0.80
C TYR A 585 0.59 20.54 0.73
N PRO A 586 1.23 21.13 -0.29
CA PRO A 586 2.67 21.08 -0.38
C PRO A 586 3.31 21.95 0.72
N PRO A 587 4.58 21.71 1.10
CA PRO A 587 5.21 22.37 2.24
C PRO A 587 5.17 23.91 2.18
N GLU A 588 5.26 24.49 0.99
CA GLU A 588 5.18 25.93 0.77
C GLU A 588 3.81 26.55 1.11
N MET A 589 2.75 25.74 1.22
CA MET A 589 1.40 26.18 1.60
C MET A 589 1.09 25.93 3.09
N VAL A 590 2.09 25.56 3.90
CA VAL A 590 1.89 25.22 5.33
C VAL A 590 2.83 26.05 6.21
N ASP A 591 2.25 26.97 6.99
CA ASP A 591 2.97 27.81 7.97
C ASP A 591 2.37 27.59 9.37
N VAL A 592 2.87 26.54 10.03
CA VAL A 592 2.52 26.20 11.41
C VAL A 592 3.73 26.54 12.29
N PRO A 593 3.60 27.39 13.33
CA PRO A 593 4.70 27.70 14.23
C PRO A 593 5.20 26.43 14.92
N ASP A 594 6.51 26.29 15.13
CA ASP A 594 7.04 25.19 15.95
C ASP A 594 7.02 25.61 17.42
N LEU A 595 5.98 25.15 18.14
CA LEU A 595 5.83 25.35 19.57
C LEU A 595 6.07 24.02 20.29
N GLU A 596 6.70 24.06 21.46
CA GLU A 596 6.96 22.87 22.28
C GLU A 596 5.71 22.38 23.04
N ILE A 597 4.52 22.77 22.60
CA ILE A 597 3.25 22.31 23.18
C ILE A 597 2.97 20.90 22.66
N ARG A 598 2.91 19.93 23.58
CA ARG A 598 2.73 18.50 23.25
C ARG A 598 1.33 18.02 23.54
N PHE A 599 0.92 17.01 22.79
CA PHE A 599 -0.32 16.31 23.02
C PHE A 599 -0.26 15.63 24.39
N LEU A 600 -1.19 16.00 25.26
CA LEU A 600 -1.27 15.48 26.63
C LEU A 600 -2.19 14.26 26.61
N GLY A 601 -1.69 13.11 27.06
CA GLY A 601 -2.53 11.93 27.27
C GLY A 601 -1.89 10.90 28.17
N ASP A 602 -2.68 9.89 28.51
CA ASP A 602 -2.30 8.81 29.43
C ASP A 602 -1.65 7.64 28.68
N ASP A 603 -0.45 7.25 29.09
CA ASP A 603 0.23 6.06 28.57
C ASP A 603 -0.57 4.75 28.73
N ARG A 604 -1.56 4.71 29.62
CA ARG A 604 -2.43 3.52 29.82
C ARG A 604 -3.52 3.40 28.77
N ILE A 605 -3.95 4.52 28.22
CA ILE A 605 -5.02 4.59 27.22
C ILE A 605 -4.35 5.09 25.95
N PRO A 606 -3.96 4.19 25.04
CA PRO A 606 -3.28 4.61 23.85
C PRO A 606 -4.23 5.48 23.00
N THR A 607 -3.91 6.77 22.89
CA THR A 607 -4.69 7.70 22.08
C THR A 607 -4.24 7.60 20.63
N PHE A 608 -5.03 6.90 19.85
CA PHE A 608 -4.83 6.77 18.42
C PHE A 608 -5.72 7.73 17.66
N LEU A 609 -5.15 8.34 16.63
CA LEU A 609 -5.92 8.87 15.54
C LEU A 609 -6.25 7.73 14.58
N GLU A 610 -7.51 7.33 14.51
CA GLU A 610 -7.94 6.22 13.66
C GLU A 610 -7.95 6.63 12.18
N PRO A 611 -7.75 5.69 11.24
CA PRO A 611 -7.97 5.94 9.82
C PRO A 611 -9.39 6.45 9.56
N PHE A 612 -9.56 7.25 8.52
CA PHE A 612 -10.81 7.91 8.13
C PHE A 612 -11.32 9.01 9.08
N SER A 613 -10.51 9.44 10.06
CA SER A 613 -10.83 10.60 10.89
C SER A 613 -10.70 11.90 10.10
N GLU A 614 -11.67 12.81 10.22
CA GLU A 614 -11.70 14.08 9.49
C GLU A 614 -10.59 15.04 9.92
N PHE A 615 -9.85 15.58 8.93
CA PHE A 615 -8.72 16.49 9.17
C PHE A 615 -9.15 17.80 9.79
N ALA A 616 -10.11 18.47 9.17
CA ALA A 616 -10.42 19.87 9.45
C ALA A 616 -10.92 20.04 10.89
N GLY A 617 -11.89 19.21 11.30
CA GLY A 617 -12.43 19.23 12.66
C GLY A 617 -11.36 18.96 13.73
N LEU A 618 -10.47 17.99 13.48
CA LEU A 618 -9.37 17.69 14.40
C LEU A 618 -8.36 18.83 14.50
N ILE A 619 -7.93 19.40 13.37
CA ILE A 619 -6.98 20.52 13.36
C ILE A 619 -7.55 21.71 14.13
N MET A 620 -8.83 22.06 13.89
CA MET A 620 -9.46 23.15 14.62
C MET A 620 -9.57 22.87 16.12
N LYS A 621 -9.89 21.63 16.51
CA LYS A 621 -9.90 21.21 17.91
C LYS A 621 -8.52 21.41 18.55
N LEU A 622 -7.46 20.94 17.89
CA LEU A 622 -6.07 21.11 18.36
C LEU A 622 -5.65 22.59 18.43
N CYS A 623 -5.99 23.40 17.43
CA CYS A 623 -5.71 24.83 17.43
C CYS A 623 -6.40 25.54 18.60
N ARG A 624 -7.69 25.27 18.84
CA ARG A 624 -8.47 25.93 19.90
C ARG A 624 -8.10 25.45 21.30
N GLU A 625 -8.00 24.13 21.50
CA GLU A 625 -7.83 23.52 22.82
C GLU A 625 -6.37 23.49 23.30
N TYR A 626 -5.40 23.33 22.42
CA TYR A 626 -3.99 23.28 22.81
C TYR A 626 -3.26 24.59 22.53
N LEU A 627 -3.46 25.19 21.35
CA LEU A 627 -2.68 26.37 20.95
C LEU A 627 -3.34 27.71 21.30
N GLY A 628 -4.66 27.73 21.56
CA GLY A 628 -5.41 28.95 21.81
C GLY A 628 -5.45 29.86 20.58
N GLY A 629 -5.32 29.26 19.39
CA GLY A 629 -5.27 29.94 18.12
C GLY A 629 -6.33 29.42 17.16
N TRP A 630 -6.36 30.00 15.98
CA TRP A 630 -7.28 29.65 14.91
C TRP A 630 -6.51 29.23 13.67
N LEU A 631 -7.06 28.29 12.92
CA LEU A 631 -6.58 27.96 11.60
C LEU A 631 -7.17 28.97 10.61
N VAL A 632 -6.32 29.68 9.88
CA VAL A 632 -6.73 30.66 8.87
C VAL A 632 -5.99 30.37 7.57
N PHE A 633 -6.67 30.50 6.43
CA PHE A 633 -6.02 30.42 5.14
C PHE A 633 -5.66 31.82 4.63
N ASP A 634 -4.37 32.14 4.61
CA ASP A 634 -3.88 33.40 4.08
C ASP A 634 -3.70 33.30 2.58
N THR A 635 -4.63 33.89 1.83
CA THR A 635 -4.65 33.80 0.36
C THR A 635 -3.55 34.62 -0.32
N ALA A 636 -2.95 35.58 0.39
CA ALA A 636 -1.95 36.49 -0.13
C ALA A 636 -0.50 36.03 0.14
N ALA A 637 -0.31 35.19 1.17
CA ALA A 637 0.99 34.61 1.48
C ALA A 637 1.44 33.63 0.38
N GLY A 638 2.62 33.84 -0.20
CA GLY A 638 3.20 32.97 -1.23
C GLY A 638 2.40 32.90 -2.56
N GLU A 639 2.91 32.10 -3.51
CA GLU A 639 2.30 32.01 -4.85
C GLU A 639 0.91 31.34 -4.84
N ALA A 640 0.66 30.46 -3.87
CA ALA A 640 -0.58 29.70 -3.76
C ALA A 640 -1.46 30.05 -2.54
N GLY A 641 -1.02 30.90 -1.61
CA GLY A 641 -1.69 31.02 -0.31
C GLY A 641 -1.19 29.96 0.67
N VAL A 642 -1.34 30.22 1.97
CA VAL A 642 -0.75 29.43 3.05
C VAL A 642 -1.76 29.19 4.17
N TRP A 643 -1.84 27.94 4.66
CA TRP A 643 -2.52 27.63 5.91
C TRP A 643 -1.67 28.07 7.09
N ARG A 644 -2.20 28.99 7.90
CA ARG A 644 -1.56 29.58 9.06
C ARG A 644 -2.30 29.24 10.34
N VAL A 645 -1.56 28.85 11.38
CA VAL A 645 -2.11 28.85 12.74
C VAL A 645 -1.87 30.23 13.33
N LYS A 646 -2.93 31.03 13.39
CA LYS A 646 -2.89 32.38 13.94
C LYS A 646 -3.15 32.32 15.44
N ILE A 647 -2.14 32.70 16.19
CA ILE A 647 -2.20 32.89 17.64
C ILE A 647 -2.43 34.39 17.88
N PRO A 648 -3.24 34.80 18.87
CA PRO A 648 -3.41 36.20 19.19
C PRO A 648 -2.06 36.93 19.32
N PRO A 649 -1.95 38.17 18.81
CA PRO A 649 -0.70 38.91 18.87
C PRO A 649 -0.29 39.17 20.33
N LYS A 650 0.99 38.94 20.65
CA LYS A 650 1.56 39.32 21.95
C LYS A 650 1.93 40.81 21.94
N PRO A 651 1.82 41.53 23.07
CA PRO A 651 2.31 42.89 23.14
C PRO A 651 3.83 42.92 22.93
N ALA A 652 4.33 44.00 22.31
CA ALA A 652 5.76 44.20 22.21
C ALA A 652 6.39 44.42 23.61
N PRO A 653 7.72 44.25 23.77
CA PRO A 653 8.39 44.59 25.02
C PRO A 653 8.03 46.02 25.45
N GLY A 654 7.35 46.16 26.59
CA GLY A 654 6.76 47.44 27.05
C GLY A 654 5.23 47.47 27.12
N GLY A 655 4.52 46.39 26.73
CA GLY A 655 3.07 46.27 26.91
C GLY A 655 2.22 46.93 25.82
N ILE A 656 2.85 47.39 24.73
CA ILE A 656 2.18 48.11 23.64
C ILE A 656 1.88 47.16 22.48
N TYR A 657 0.63 47.14 22.03
CA TYR A 657 0.20 46.40 20.84
C TYR A 657 0.59 47.14 19.57
N ARG A 658 0.99 46.39 18.54
CA ARG A 658 1.18 46.94 17.20
C ARG A 658 -0.15 46.96 16.48
N TRP A 659 -0.82 48.12 16.50
CA TRP A 659 -2.09 48.32 15.84
C TRP A 659 -1.93 48.31 14.32
N VAL A 660 -2.79 47.57 13.64
CA VAL A 660 -2.75 47.45 12.18
C VAL A 660 -3.37 48.68 11.52
N CYS A 661 -4.40 49.26 12.13
CA CYS A 661 -5.04 50.49 11.68
C CYS A 661 -5.90 51.14 12.78
N GLU A 662 -6.31 52.38 12.56
CA GLU A 662 -7.31 53.09 13.36
C GLU A 662 -8.50 53.52 12.49
N PHE A 663 -9.70 53.15 12.89
CA PHE A 663 -10.95 53.58 12.27
C PHE A 663 -11.46 54.85 12.94
N VAL A 664 -11.75 55.89 12.14
CA VAL A 664 -12.23 57.21 12.61
C VAL A 664 -13.53 57.62 11.92
N LEU A 665 -14.42 58.32 12.64
CA LEU A 665 -15.73 58.74 12.18
C LEU A 665 -15.65 60.01 11.32
N GLY A 666 -15.52 59.79 10.01
CA GLY A 666 -15.40 60.86 9.02
C GLY A 666 -13.96 61.40 8.91
N PRO A 667 -13.68 62.18 7.85
CA PRO A 667 -12.33 62.67 7.60
C PRO A 667 -11.98 63.85 8.53
N GLY A 668 -10.88 63.73 9.27
CA GLY A 668 -10.17 64.82 9.93
C GLY A 668 -9.25 65.59 8.99
N GLU A 669 -8.65 66.68 9.50
CA GLU A 669 -7.71 67.51 8.75
C GLU A 669 -6.39 66.74 8.54
N GLY A 670 -6.06 66.38 7.30
CA GLY A 670 -4.91 65.54 6.94
C GLY A 670 -5.23 64.08 6.62
N ASP A 671 -6.48 63.63 6.82
CA ASP A 671 -6.90 62.27 6.47
C ASP A 671 -7.04 62.14 4.95
N VAL A 672 -6.12 61.40 4.31
CA VAL A 672 -6.14 61.19 2.86
C VAL A 672 -7.16 60.10 2.52
N PRO A 673 -8.25 60.43 1.79
CA PRO A 673 -9.19 59.43 1.31
C PRO A 673 -8.52 58.63 0.19
N GLY A 674 -8.07 57.42 0.50
CA GLY A 674 -7.76 56.42 -0.51
C GLY A 674 -6.35 56.42 -1.08
N THR A 675 -5.30 56.73 -0.34
CA THR A 675 -3.96 56.22 -0.70
C THR A 675 -3.85 54.74 -0.35
N LEU A 676 -3.00 53.97 -1.06
CA LEU A 676 -2.48 52.71 -0.48
C LEU A 676 -1.81 53.12 0.81
N ASN A 677 -2.49 52.90 1.93
CA ASN A 677 -1.81 52.94 3.20
C ASN A 677 -1.55 51.48 3.55
N PRO A 678 -0.31 50.98 3.40
CA PRO A 678 0.05 49.74 4.05
C PRO A 678 -0.15 49.98 5.54
N GLY A 679 -1.22 49.42 6.10
CA GLY A 679 -1.29 49.21 7.53
C GLY A 679 -0.18 48.21 7.84
N GLY A 680 1.01 48.71 8.13
CA GLY A 680 2.17 47.87 8.40
C GLY A 680 2.36 47.72 9.89
N TYR A 681 2.95 46.60 10.32
CA TYR A 681 3.62 46.50 11.62
C TYR A 681 4.89 47.37 11.70
N VAL A 682 5.02 48.38 10.84
CA VAL A 682 6.27 49.05 10.50
C VAL A 682 6.63 50.11 11.55
N ARG A 683 7.88 50.07 12.01
CA ARG A 683 8.53 51.17 12.74
C ARG A 683 8.66 52.37 11.81
N GLY A 684 8.05 53.50 12.15
CA GLY A 684 8.57 54.78 11.67
C GLY A 684 10.04 54.92 12.09
N GLY A 685 10.88 55.51 11.24
CA GLY A 685 12.33 55.64 11.45
C GLY A 685 12.75 56.32 12.76
N ASP A 686 11.80 56.92 13.49
CA ASP A 686 12.05 57.76 14.66
C ASP A 686 11.58 57.11 15.99
N GLY A 687 11.20 55.83 15.99
CA GLY A 687 10.77 55.14 17.22
C GLY A 687 9.32 55.44 17.64
N GLU A 688 8.58 56.25 16.87
CA GLU A 688 7.12 56.38 17.00
C GLU A 688 6.39 55.32 16.16
N HIS A 689 5.43 54.65 16.80
CA HIS A 689 4.47 53.76 16.13
C HIS A 689 3.52 54.61 15.28
N SER A 690 3.58 54.50 13.95
CA SER A 690 2.63 55.18 13.05
C SER A 690 1.70 54.14 12.43
N TRP A 691 0.43 54.13 12.83
CA TRP A 691 -0.63 53.36 12.19
C TRP A 691 -1.48 54.29 11.31
N SER A 692 -2.16 53.70 10.33
CA SER A 692 -3.00 54.47 9.39
C SER A 692 -4.38 54.75 9.97
N ARG A 693 -4.83 56.02 9.86
CA ARG A 693 -6.22 56.42 10.14
C ARG A 693 -7.10 56.23 8.92
N ILE A 694 -8.21 55.52 9.09
CA ILE A 694 -9.13 55.13 8.03
C ILE A 694 -10.49 55.77 8.30
N PRO A 695 -10.93 56.72 7.46
CA PRO A 695 -12.23 57.32 7.62
C PRO A 695 -13.34 56.32 7.28
N CYS A 696 -14.20 56.07 8.25
CA CYS A 696 -15.42 55.30 8.08
C CYS A 696 -16.50 56.17 7.42
N ARG A 697 -17.43 55.52 6.70
CA ARG A 697 -18.58 56.21 6.12
C ARG A 697 -19.43 56.82 7.24
N LYS A 698 -19.70 58.14 7.16
CA LYS A 698 -20.63 58.82 8.08
C LYS A 698 -22.04 58.22 7.94
N GLY A 699 -22.43 57.36 8.87
CA GLY A 699 -23.72 56.69 8.97
C GLY A 699 -23.86 56.02 10.34
N PRO A 700 -25.05 55.53 10.72
CA PRO A 700 -25.20 54.78 11.96
C PRO A 700 -24.36 53.50 11.87
N TYR A 701 -23.29 53.41 12.64
CA TYR A 701 -22.62 52.13 12.87
C TYR A 701 -23.48 51.34 13.88
N HIS A 702 -23.63 50.05 13.65
CA HIS A 702 -24.32 49.18 14.58
C HIS A 702 -23.38 48.89 15.75
N HIS A 703 -23.71 49.41 16.93
CA HIS A 703 -23.07 49.04 18.18
C HIS A 703 -23.94 47.99 18.88
N GLN A 704 -23.35 46.85 19.19
CA GLN A 704 -24.00 45.77 19.90
C GLN A 704 -23.17 45.41 21.13
N VAL A 705 -23.81 45.43 22.30
CA VAL A 705 -23.25 44.84 23.51
C VAL A 705 -23.64 43.37 23.49
N ILE A 706 -22.65 42.49 23.48
CA ILE A 706 -22.82 41.05 23.61
C ILE A 706 -22.63 40.74 25.10
N PRO A 707 -23.68 40.28 25.80
CA PRO A 707 -23.55 39.92 27.20
C PRO A 707 -22.53 38.79 27.36
N LEU A 708 -21.89 38.73 28.53
CA LEU A 708 -21.09 37.57 28.90
C LEU A 708 -21.94 36.29 28.82
N GLU A 709 -21.32 35.19 28.42
CA GLU A 709 -22.00 33.89 28.26
C GLU A 709 -22.16 33.17 29.60
N GLY A 710 -21.24 33.41 30.53
CA GLY A 710 -21.34 32.97 31.91
C GLY A 710 -20.19 33.49 32.75
N ASN A 711 -20.42 33.78 34.02
CA ASN A 711 -19.47 34.46 34.90
C ASN A 711 -18.80 33.56 35.94
N TYR A 712 -19.10 32.26 35.89
CA TYR A 712 -18.46 31.23 36.71
C TYR A 712 -18.09 30.04 35.84
N ILE A 713 -16.80 29.84 35.59
CA ILE A 713 -16.32 28.74 34.76
C ILE A 713 -15.87 27.60 35.67
N VAL A 714 -16.35 26.40 35.39
CA VAL A 714 -15.91 25.17 36.04
C VAL A 714 -15.51 24.17 34.96
N VAL A 715 -14.23 23.81 34.94
CA VAL A 715 -13.72 22.77 34.03
C VAL A 715 -13.40 21.51 34.82
N GLN A 716 -13.86 20.37 34.32
CA GLN A 716 -13.61 19.05 34.90
C GLN A 716 -12.97 18.09 33.89
N GLY A 717 -11.96 17.35 34.35
CA GLY A 717 -11.25 16.32 33.62
C GLY A 717 -11.17 15.00 34.38
N VAL A 718 -10.86 13.91 33.67
CA VAL A 718 -10.70 12.56 34.24
C VAL A 718 -9.22 12.34 34.55
N GLY A 719 -8.83 12.55 35.80
CA GLY A 719 -7.46 12.28 36.24
C GLY A 719 -7.09 10.81 36.09
N VAL A 720 -5.87 10.56 35.60
CA VAL A 720 -5.32 9.22 35.46
C VAL A 720 -4.89 8.70 36.82
N SER A 721 -5.54 7.65 37.33
CA SER A 721 -4.95 6.86 38.42
C SER A 721 -3.75 6.11 37.90
N LYS A 722 -2.55 6.36 38.47
CA LYS A 722 -1.28 5.71 38.13
C LYS A 722 -1.10 4.29 38.69
N THR A 723 -2.15 3.61 39.15
CA THR A 723 -1.99 2.20 39.59
C THR A 723 -3.26 1.39 39.37
N GLY A 724 -3.15 0.36 38.51
CA GLY A 724 -4.21 -0.64 38.35
C GLY A 724 -4.34 -1.41 39.66
N GLY A 725 -5.44 -1.22 40.38
CA GLY A 725 -5.68 -1.92 41.64
C GLY A 725 -6.76 -1.33 42.55
N ALA A 726 -7.20 -0.08 42.34
CA ALA A 726 -8.22 0.53 43.22
C ALA A 726 -9.32 1.21 42.41
N LEU A 727 -10.22 0.41 41.83
CA LEU A 727 -11.47 0.90 41.22
C LEU A 727 -12.65 0.90 42.20
N MET A 728 -12.47 0.50 43.47
CA MET A 728 -13.59 0.24 44.39
C MET A 728 -13.39 0.70 45.85
N ALA A 729 -12.48 1.64 46.13
CA ALA A 729 -12.27 2.08 47.52
C ALA A 729 -12.05 3.59 47.64
N VAL A 730 -13.03 4.23 48.29
CA VAL A 730 -12.98 5.50 49.03
C VAL A 730 -13.05 6.80 48.22
N GLU A 731 -14.05 7.59 48.61
CA GLU A 731 -14.29 9.02 48.39
C GLU A 731 -13.01 9.83 48.08
N GLY A 732 -12.92 10.33 46.85
CA GLY A 732 -11.75 11.06 46.37
C GLY A 732 -11.40 10.65 44.94
N ARG A 733 -12.36 10.80 44.01
CA ARG A 733 -12.04 10.75 42.57
C ARG A 733 -10.97 11.82 42.35
N ASN A 734 -9.85 11.48 41.68
CA ASN A 734 -8.94 12.48 41.12
C ASN A 734 -9.64 13.19 39.94
N LEU A 735 -10.78 13.83 40.23
CA LEU A 735 -11.41 14.80 39.35
C LEU A 735 -10.45 15.99 39.34
N LEU A 736 -9.82 16.18 38.19
CA LEU A 736 -9.03 17.36 37.94
C LEU A 736 -10.03 18.46 37.66
N GLN A 737 -10.09 19.47 38.53
CA GLN A 737 -11.06 20.54 38.43
C GLN A 737 -10.36 21.89 38.59
N GLN A 738 -10.81 22.87 37.82
CA GLN A 738 -10.44 24.26 38.00
C GLN A 738 -11.68 25.13 37.90
N GLU A 739 -11.66 26.22 38.67
CA GLU A 739 -12.76 27.15 38.78
C GLU A 739 -12.25 28.59 38.65
N LEU A 740 -12.93 29.42 37.84
CA LEU A 740 -12.67 30.85 37.73
C LEU A 740 -13.97 31.64 37.81
N ARG A 741 -13.96 32.75 38.56
CA ARG A 741 -15.13 33.59 38.87
C ARG A 741 -14.85 35.03 38.47
N ASN A 742 -15.77 35.65 37.74
CA ASN A 742 -15.70 37.08 37.46
C ASN A 742 -16.37 37.84 38.60
N PHE A 743 -15.63 38.12 39.66
CA PHE A 743 -16.13 38.74 40.90
C PHE A 743 -16.83 40.09 40.70
N VAL A 744 -16.56 40.79 39.60
CA VAL A 744 -17.18 42.07 39.27
C VAL A 744 -18.63 41.89 38.80
N SER A 745 -18.94 40.72 38.25
CA SER A 745 -20.23 40.44 37.60
C SER A 745 -21.40 40.11 38.55
N ALA A 746 -21.09 39.46 39.69
CA ALA A 746 -22.06 38.93 40.64
C ALA A 746 -21.40 38.59 41.99
N GLU A 747 -22.21 38.37 43.02
CA GLU A 747 -21.76 37.86 44.31
C GLU A 747 -21.81 36.32 44.31
N PHE A 748 -20.65 35.67 44.34
CA PHE A 748 -20.53 34.20 44.31
C PHE A 748 -20.51 33.59 45.70
N PHE A 749 -19.95 34.31 46.69
CA PHE A 749 -19.90 33.90 48.09
C PHE A 749 -19.63 35.09 49.02
N GLU A 750 -20.01 34.94 50.29
CA GLU A 750 -19.80 35.94 51.34
C GLU A 750 -18.30 36.17 51.58
N GLY A 751 -17.83 37.42 51.47
CA GLY A 751 -16.42 37.79 51.66
C GLY A 751 -15.52 37.63 50.43
N GLN A 752 -16.09 37.66 49.21
CA GLN A 752 -15.32 37.57 47.96
C GLN A 752 -14.30 38.71 47.78
N PRO A 753 -13.20 38.49 47.00
CA PRO A 753 -12.07 39.42 46.94
C PRO A 753 -12.39 40.79 46.34
N ILE A 754 -13.36 40.86 45.44
CA ILE A 754 -13.78 42.07 44.74
C ILE A 754 -15.31 42.12 44.85
N ALA A 755 -15.86 43.25 45.29
CA ALA A 755 -17.30 43.42 45.34
C ALA A 755 -17.89 43.46 43.92
N PRO A 756 -19.11 42.94 43.69
CA PRO A 756 -19.78 43.12 42.41
C PRO A 756 -19.98 44.62 42.15
N ASP A 757 -19.76 45.05 40.91
CA ASP A 757 -19.84 46.45 40.52
C ASP A 757 -21.00 46.67 39.53
N PRO A 758 -22.15 47.22 39.98
CA PRO A 758 -23.32 47.46 39.13
C PRO A 758 -23.07 48.35 37.91
N ASP A 759 -22.02 49.19 37.94
CA ASP A 759 -21.68 50.12 36.87
C ASP A 759 -20.68 49.48 35.87
N HIS A 760 -20.20 48.26 36.14
CA HIS A 760 -19.29 47.55 35.26
C HIS A 760 -20.06 46.82 34.13
N PRO A 761 -19.56 46.80 32.87
CA PRO A 761 -20.24 46.16 31.76
C PRO A 761 -20.42 44.64 31.89
N ASP A 762 -19.62 44.00 32.75
CA ASP A 762 -19.77 42.58 33.07
C ASP A 762 -20.80 42.31 34.17
N TYR A 763 -21.42 43.34 34.75
CA TYR A 763 -22.41 43.15 35.81
C TYR A 763 -23.69 42.51 35.26
N VAL A 764 -24.04 41.37 35.84
CA VAL A 764 -25.31 40.69 35.55
C VAL A 764 -26.15 40.53 36.82
N GLY A 765 -25.54 40.63 38.00
CA GLY A 765 -26.21 40.51 39.30
C GLY A 765 -26.51 39.06 39.73
N ASP A 766 -26.50 38.11 38.79
CA ASP A 766 -26.76 36.69 39.02
C ASP A 766 -25.57 35.81 38.59
N VAL A 767 -25.49 34.60 39.15
CA VAL A 767 -24.45 33.61 38.82
C VAL A 767 -24.89 32.73 37.64
N TYR A 768 -24.13 32.77 36.56
CA TYR A 768 -24.27 32.00 35.33
C TYR A 768 -23.07 31.03 35.17
N PRO A 769 -23.20 29.79 35.66
CA PRO A 769 -22.11 28.82 35.57
C PRO A 769 -21.99 28.20 34.17
N ILE A 770 -20.76 28.10 33.66
CA ILE A 770 -20.40 27.28 32.51
C ILE A 770 -19.66 26.06 33.04
N TYR A 771 -20.30 24.90 32.95
CA TYR A 771 -19.71 23.61 33.27
C TYR A 771 -19.18 22.97 31.99
N TYR A 772 -17.87 22.76 31.94
CA TYR A 772 -17.21 22.08 30.84
C TYR A 772 -16.52 20.81 31.35
N ALA A 773 -17.07 19.65 30.99
CA ALA A 773 -16.51 18.36 31.36
C ALA A 773 -15.96 17.67 30.12
N ASP A 774 -14.65 17.47 30.08
CA ASP A 774 -13.98 16.77 28.98
C ASP A 774 -13.14 15.60 29.53
N PRO A 775 -13.54 14.35 29.25
CA PRO A 775 -12.79 13.18 29.70
C PRO A 775 -11.39 13.05 29.08
N GLY A 776 -11.09 13.80 28.01
CA GLY A 776 -9.75 13.91 27.43
C GLY A 776 -8.78 14.76 28.27
N LEU A 777 -9.28 15.57 29.21
CA LEU A 777 -8.45 16.37 30.11
C LEU A 777 -7.92 15.49 31.24
N THR A 778 -6.72 14.94 31.04
CA THR A 778 -6.12 13.91 31.92
C THR A 778 -5.10 14.44 32.93
N THR A 779 -4.79 15.75 32.91
CA THR A 779 -3.80 16.41 33.80
C THR A 779 -4.30 17.77 34.30
N GLN A 780 -3.87 18.21 35.50
CA GLN A 780 -4.34 19.48 36.10
C GLN A 780 -3.99 20.69 35.22
N ALA A 781 -2.80 20.71 34.61
CA ALA A 781 -2.38 21.80 33.72
C ALA A 781 -3.30 21.96 32.49
N ALA A 782 -3.82 20.86 31.95
CA ALA A 782 -4.78 20.91 30.83
C ALA A 782 -6.14 21.49 31.28
N VAL A 783 -6.60 21.12 32.48
CA VAL A 783 -7.82 21.66 33.09
C VAL A 783 -7.67 23.14 33.41
N ASP A 784 -6.53 23.56 33.99
CA ASP A 784 -6.24 24.96 34.32
C ASP A 784 -6.20 25.84 33.08
N LEU A 785 -5.50 25.39 32.03
CA LEU A 785 -5.38 26.12 30.76
C LEU A 785 -6.74 26.27 30.08
N THR A 786 -7.52 25.19 30.02
CA THR A 786 -8.86 25.19 29.42
C THR A 786 -9.81 26.11 30.20
N CYS A 787 -9.77 26.04 31.53
CA CYS A 787 -10.58 26.90 32.39
C CYS A 787 -10.24 28.38 32.19
N ARG A 788 -8.95 28.71 32.06
CA ARG A 788 -8.52 30.08 31.81
C ARG A 788 -9.01 30.60 30.46
N ARG A 789 -8.87 29.83 29.38
CA ARG A 789 -9.34 30.24 28.05
C ARG A 789 -10.85 30.45 27.99
N LEU A 790 -11.63 29.55 28.60
CA LEU A 790 -13.07 29.71 28.71
C LEU A 790 -13.44 30.95 29.52
N TYR A 791 -12.70 31.23 30.59
CA TYR A 791 -12.91 32.44 31.40
C TYR A 791 -12.69 33.71 30.58
N ASP A 792 -11.55 33.84 29.90
CA ASP A 792 -11.24 35.07 29.16
C ASP A 792 -12.19 35.30 27.97
N LEU A 793 -12.77 34.24 27.38
CA LEU A 793 -13.70 34.33 26.25
C LEU A 793 -15.17 34.52 26.65
N CYS A 794 -15.61 33.84 27.71
CA CYS A 794 -17.03 33.72 28.06
C CYS A 794 -17.43 34.57 29.26
N ALA A 795 -16.50 34.91 30.15
CA ALA A 795 -16.79 35.58 31.42
C ALA A 795 -16.79 37.10 31.36
N HIS A 796 -16.61 37.69 30.17
CA HIS A 796 -16.56 39.13 29.97
C HIS A 796 -17.53 39.56 28.86
N THR A 797 -18.17 40.71 29.05
CA THR A 797 -19.03 41.37 28.06
C THR A 797 -18.17 41.84 26.90
N ARG A 798 -18.69 41.70 25.67
CA ARG A 798 -17.99 42.11 24.44
C ARG A 798 -18.74 43.25 23.77
N TYR A 799 -18.01 44.21 23.23
CA TYR A 799 -18.59 45.25 22.39
C TYR A 799 -18.29 44.96 20.93
N ARG A 800 -19.33 44.74 20.14
CA ARG A 800 -19.24 44.54 18.70
C ARG A 800 -19.64 45.80 17.96
N LYS A 801 -18.90 46.15 16.92
CA LYS A 801 -19.26 47.21 15.97
C LYS A 801 -19.17 46.72 14.54
N ASN A 802 -20.14 47.12 13.72
CA ASN A 802 -20.10 46.94 12.27
C ASN A 802 -19.86 48.29 11.60
N ILE A 803 -18.78 48.40 10.84
CA ILE A 803 -18.34 49.64 10.20
C ILE A 803 -18.12 49.45 8.70
N GLU A 804 -18.49 50.44 7.90
CA GLU A 804 -18.19 50.48 6.46
C GLU A 804 -17.01 51.41 6.21
N ALA A 805 -15.94 50.88 5.64
CA ALA A 805 -14.73 51.63 5.26
C ALA A 805 -14.15 51.11 3.95
N ALA A 806 -13.17 51.82 3.38
CA ALA A 806 -12.46 51.32 2.20
C ALA A 806 -11.68 50.03 2.51
N MET A 807 -11.47 49.18 1.50
CA MET A 807 -10.61 48.01 1.65
C MET A 807 -9.17 48.40 1.96
N ILE A 808 -8.65 47.90 3.08
CA ILE A 808 -7.26 48.09 3.48
C ILE A 808 -6.45 46.83 3.19
N PHE A 809 -5.17 47.05 2.88
CA PHE A 809 -4.18 46.00 2.77
C PHE A 809 -3.11 46.24 3.80
N ILE A 810 -2.68 45.16 4.43
CA ILE A 810 -1.76 45.17 5.55
C ILE A 810 -0.57 44.32 5.19
N GLU A 811 0.62 44.81 5.50
CA GLU A 811 1.86 44.10 5.23
C GLU A 811 2.15 43.18 6.41
N ASP A 812 2.21 41.87 6.16
CA ASP A 812 2.54 40.92 7.22
C ASP A 812 4.03 41.03 7.59
N GLU A 813 4.32 41.15 8.88
CA GLU A 813 5.69 41.31 9.39
C GLU A 813 6.58 40.10 9.06
N LYS A 814 6.00 38.92 8.84
CA LYS A 814 6.76 37.68 8.61
C LYS A 814 7.24 37.51 7.18
N ASP A 815 6.47 37.95 6.18
CA ASP A 815 6.74 37.64 4.77
C ASP A 815 6.71 38.87 3.84
N GLY A 816 6.30 40.04 4.33
CA GLY A 816 6.23 41.29 3.54
C GLY A 816 5.12 41.29 2.48
N HIS A 817 4.20 40.32 2.49
CA HIS A 817 3.09 40.29 1.54
C HIS A 817 1.93 41.17 2.01
N LEU A 818 1.33 41.89 1.06
CA LEU A 818 0.10 42.65 1.29
C LEU A 818 -1.10 41.71 1.34
N ARG A 819 -1.77 41.65 2.49
CA ARG A 819 -2.97 40.83 2.72
C ARG A 819 -4.16 41.67 3.19
N LYS A 820 -5.37 41.11 3.12
CA LYS A 820 -6.53 41.69 3.82
C LYS A 820 -6.40 41.49 5.33
N PRO A 821 -7.04 42.32 6.17
CA PRO A 821 -7.18 42.02 7.59
C PRO A 821 -7.89 40.70 7.81
N MET A 822 -7.47 39.98 8.84
CA MET A 822 -7.97 38.66 9.23
C MET A 822 -8.43 38.68 10.69
N TYR A 823 -9.21 37.67 11.06
CA TYR A 823 -9.65 37.47 12.45
C TYR A 823 -8.49 37.61 13.46
N GLY A 824 -8.70 38.40 14.51
CA GLY A 824 -7.72 38.64 15.58
C GLY A 824 -6.63 39.67 15.27
N ASP A 825 -6.66 40.33 14.10
CA ASP A 825 -5.78 41.48 13.86
C ASP A 825 -6.18 42.66 14.78
N PRO A 826 -5.23 43.27 15.52
CA PRO A 826 -5.52 44.35 16.47
C PRO A 826 -5.72 45.67 15.73
N CYS A 827 -6.75 46.42 16.09
CA CYS A 827 -7.09 47.70 15.50
C CYS A 827 -7.57 48.70 16.56
N LEU A 828 -7.64 49.97 16.18
CA LEU A 828 -8.25 51.02 16.98
C LEU A 828 -9.55 51.48 16.34
N PHE A 829 -10.50 51.89 17.16
CA PHE A 829 -11.68 52.64 16.73
C PHE A 829 -11.82 53.85 17.64
N GLU A 830 -11.68 55.07 17.11
CA GLU A 830 -11.70 56.31 17.90
C GLU A 830 -10.75 56.24 19.12
N GLY A 831 -9.51 55.77 18.92
CA GLY A 831 -8.51 55.57 19.99
C GLY A 831 -8.79 54.44 20.99
N GLN A 832 -9.88 53.67 20.85
CA GLN A 832 -10.17 52.51 21.70
C GLN A 832 -9.70 51.20 21.07
N ASN A 833 -9.32 50.21 21.89
CA ASN A 833 -8.76 48.94 21.43
C ASN A 833 -9.84 47.96 20.96
N TYR A 834 -9.73 47.51 19.71
CA TYR A 834 -10.58 46.48 19.11
C TYR A 834 -9.73 45.43 18.38
N TYR A 835 -10.33 44.30 18.02
CA TYR A 835 -9.80 43.34 17.06
C TYR A 835 -10.78 43.10 15.94
N ILE A 836 -10.26 42.74 14.78
CA ILE A 836 -11.07 42.43 13.61
C ILE A 836 -11.63 41.01 13.76
N VAL A 837 -12.95 40.89 13.59
CA VAL A 837 -13.68 39.61 13.57
C VAL A 837 -13.89 39.16 12.14
N GLU A 838 -14.43 40.03 11.29
CA GLU A 838 -14.75 39.72 9.90
C GLU A 838 -14.42 40.89 8.98
N CYS A 839 -14.00 40.56 7.76
CA CYS A 839 -13.71 41.50 6.68
C CYS A 839 -14.56 41.13 5.45
N ASN A 840 -15.80 41.61 5.40
CA ASN A 840 -16.78 41.24 4.39
C ASN A 840 -16.74 42.20 3.21
N PHE A 841 -16.47 41.67 2.01
CA PHE A 841 -16.26 42.45 0.79
C PHE A 841 -17.44 42.29 -0.17
N GLU A 842 -18.00 43.39 -0.65
CA GLU A 842 -19.05 43.37 -1.67
C GLU A 842 -18.76 44.41 -2.76
N THR A 843 -18.71 43.96 -4.01
CA THR A 843 -18.66 44.84 -5.18
C THR A 843 -19.86 44.60 -6.09
N VAL A 844 -20.62 45.67 -6.34
CA VAL A 844 -21.77 45.67 -7.24
C VAL A 844 -21.55 46.71 -8.32
N ARG A 845 -21.43 46.26 -9.58
CA ARG A 845 -21.16 47.15 -10.72
C ARG A 845 -22.23 48.25 -10.88
N ALA A 846 -23.47 47.98 -10.49
CA ALA A 846 -24.58 48.94 -10.55
C ALA A 846 -24.54 50.03 -9.46
N ARG A 847 -23.74 49.88 -8.38
CA ARG A 847 -23.64 50.83 -7.26
C ARG A 847 -22.37 51.71 -7.29
N GLY A 848 -21.74 51.86 -8.46
CA GLY A 848 -20.48 52.61 -8.62
C GLY A 848 -19.25 51.73 -8.87
N GLY A 849 -19.39 50.40 -8.78
CA GLY A 849 -18.41 49.43 -9.23
C GLY A 849 -17.05 49.47 -8.51
N ASP A 850 -16.03 49.08 -9.26
CA ASP A 850 -14.60 48.90 -8.91
C ASP A 850 -13.90 50.13 -8.27
N GLY A 851 -14.53 51.30 -8.26
CA GLY A 851 -13.89 52.57 -7.88
C GLY A 851 -13.82 52.90 -6.38
N GLN A 852 -14.52 52.18 -5.49
CA GLN A 852 -14.47 52.44 -4.03
C GLN A 852 -14.17 51.22 -3.17
N GLN A 853 -14.54 50.01 -3.62
CA GLN A 853 -14.35 48.74 -2.90
C GLN A 853 -14.57 48.90 -1.38
N LEU A 854 -15.80 49.27 -1.01
CA LEU A 854 -16.20 49.37 0.40
C LEU A 854 -16.29 47.96 0.99
N VAL A 855 -15.81 47.83 2.22
CA VAL A 855 -15.77 46.61 3.00
C VAL A 855 -16.52 46.86 4.31
N SER A 856 -17.32 45.89 4.72
CA SER A 856 -17.95 45.85 6.03
C SER A 856 -17.01 45.12 6.99
N TYR A 857 -16.42 45.86 7.92
CA TYR A 857 -15.61 45.29 8.99
C TYR A 857 -16.48 45.05 10.23
N VAL A 858 -16.37 43.86 10.80
CA VAL A 858 -16.91 43.56 12.13
C VAL A 858 -15.73 43.61 13.09
N ILE A 859 -15.79 44.47 14.10
CA ILE A 859 -14.75 44.65 15.11
C ILE A 859 -15.31 44.40 16.50
N GLU A 860 -14.51 43.83 17.39
CA GLU A 860 -14.89 43.53 18.77
C GLU A 860 -13.86 44.04 19.79
N SER A 861 -14.32 44.42 20.98
CA SER A 861 -13.47 44.73 22.12
C SER A 861 -13.99 44.04 23.37
N VAL A 862 -13.08 43.67 24.29
CA VAL A 862 -13.41 43.14 25.62
C VAL A 862 -13.02 44.19 26.67
N PRO A 863 -13.96 45.01 27.18
CA PRO A 863 -13.65 46.19 28.00
C PRO A 863 -12.95 45.85 29.32
N GLY A 864 -13.25 44.69 29.90
CA GLY A 864 -12.63 44.21 31.15
C GLY A 864 -11.18 43.73 31.01
N ILE A 865 -10.66 43.65 29.79
CA ILE A 865 -9.30 43.16 29.51
C ILE A 865 -8.46 44.31 28.95
N GLY A 866 -7.82 45.06 29.86
CA GLY A 866 -6.93 46.18 29.52
C GLY A 866 -5.61 45.77 28.87
N ASP A 867 -5.23 44.50 29.02
CA ASP A 867 -4.09 43.88 28.34
C ASP A 867 -4.61 42.67 27.54
N TYR A 868 -4.63 42.78 26.21
CA TYR A 868 -4.98 41.71 25.27
C TYR A 868 -4.17 40.41 25.51
N SER A 869 -3.10 40.48 26.30
CA SER A 869 -2.23 39.38 26.68
C SER A 869 -2.88 38.51 27.75
N ALA A 870 -3.89 38.98 28.48
CA ALA A 870 -4.66 38.11 29.36
C ALA A 870 -5.48 37.06 28.57
N ILE A 871 -5.89 37.38 27.33
CA ILE A 871 -6.53 36.43 26.39
C ILE A 871 -5.49 35.47 25.78
N ALA A 872 -4.19 35.80 25.84
CA ALA A 872 -3.12 35.15 25.06
C ALA A 872 -1.93 34.58 25.87
N ASN A 873 -1.76 34.92 27.14
CA ASN A 873 -0.60 34.59 27.98
C ASN A 873 -1.02 33.90 29.27
N ARG A 874 -0.85 32.58 29.29
CA ARG A 874 -0.12 31.90 30.37
C ARG A 874 0.56 30.65 29.80
N ILE A 875 1.70 30.89 29.16
CA ILE A 875 2.81 29.94 29.13
C ILE A 875 4.01 30.75 29.58
N ASP A 876 4.22 30.75 30.89
CA ASP A 876 5.49 30.46 31.57
C ASP A 876 5.15 29.83 32.92
#